data_AF-A0AAJ7SJ47-F1
#
_entry.id   AF-A0AAJ7SJ47-F1
#
_cell.length_a   1.000
_cell.length_b   1.000
_cell.length_c   1.000
_cell.angle_alpha   90.00
_cell.angle_beta   90.00
_cell.angle_gamma   90.00
#
_symmetry.space_group_name_H-M   'P 1'
#
loop_
_entity.id
_entity.type
_entity.pdbx_description
1 polymer ?
#
loop_
_entity_poly.entity_id
_entity_poly.type
_entity_poly.pdbx_seq_one_letter_code
_entity_poly.pdbx_strand_id
1 'polypeptide(L)'
;MVSGGSPHYALLHRQLKEAISKNLQEAQELEGELAAQLPVAAQADDGIAQLTDLRFKIRNRYEHVVLNDPRFSAEKNIEQLLWKAVYYQVIETLRREMEFGVRTPESVRANICEIVEEGTLYYENLLEQLQGLHGFNLNEILRSEQPHVLGSRGSMKMVSISAHKILIYLGDLCRYREQALESANFVRARDYYLKAQQLAPKNGKPYNQLALLAVYSRRKLDAVYHYMRSLAVSNPFLTAKESLTTLFDEVRKKYEAQEKMKKQLEANKSNSHLALPEQCEIWIRPDGSSWQRRGDSELEQKQDMIEELRAMSDLDLLKQFTSSFLHVHGKLFSKIGMDQFSDAAKQMMVELKCLLRKPLGPGGGARYLQLLTICIFSVANNSLKNAEALDSNARSLMQEHSVQIALAFVTHLMERCSERIDEYLRQRSGSDDRILPEDVEELLPVLKVWTDWMSGHKMLWCPPPNMCDFSTSTKGDVWTALAELLNALQRAENLRSEQQSKLFSEAVNAPSTEELVLPEDTIMAGFVPVLNSPIDPFLAGPVPSEHREAFRTMVRIHRLNFFADYLCGLKKPYLSYDVYHRTYGSLIVDNGRQDDDCADDEDNLVGNYESQTGSSEHSENEDANVLDTSLNEDAMTEVDKLRKKKHNLQKRMRHQNRVDAYIERVLNNNRGATILEIRPRYLIPDTNCLVDHLELIQRLVACKKFSIYIPIVVVNELDGLARGTNNSSGARAHQDPEHAARVTAFAQDALSYLKEMFNAREPKLRTITSRGSLLDSIAFRTETGTENAGSNDDVILSCAISLSREQSLQPGETEAPLKLFREAVLLTADRNLAVKAISHNVPVRDLASFIRWAQVPRLDQRQAGV
;
A
#
# COMPACT_ATOMS: atom_id res chain seq x y z
N MET A 1 56.70 -29.49 0.39
CA MET A 1 57.32 -30.55 -0.44
C MET A 1 56.35 -31.72 -0.55
N VAL A 2 55.60 -31.83 -1.64
CA VAL A 2 55.07 -33.12 -2.16
C VAL A 2 55.06 -32.99 -3.69
N SER A 3 56.25 -32.95 -4.27
CA SER A 3 56.47 -33.10 -5.72
C SER A 3 56.67 -34.59 -5.99
N GLY A 4 55.58 -35.29 -6.30
CA GLY A 4 55.59 -36.72 -6.54
C GLY A 4 54.36 -37.18 -7.31
N GLY A 5 53.93 -36.43 -8.33
CA GLY A 5 52.96 -36.93 -9.30
C GLY A 5 53.64 -37.92 -10.24
N SER A 6 53.14 -39.16 -10.31
CA SER A 6 53.66 -40.19 -11.22
C SER A 6 53.75 -39.67 -12.67
N PRO A 7 54.81 -40.01 -13.43
CA PRO A 7 54.99 -39.56 -14.82
C PRO A 7 53.80 -39.92 -15.73
N HIS A 8 53.02 -40.95 -15.37
CA HIS A 8 51.80 -41.32 -16.06
C HIS A 8 50.70 -40.23 -15.96
N TYR A 9 50.51 -39.63 -14.78
CA TYR A 9 49.55 -38.54 -14.58
C TYR A 9 49.96 -37.27 -15.32
N ALA A 10 51.26 -36.96 -15.37
CA ALA A 10 51.77 -35.81 -16.11
C ALA A 10 51.58 -35.97 -17.63
N LEU A 11 51.76 -37.18 -18.16
CA LEU A 11 51.51 -37.49 -19.57
C LEU A 11 50.01 -37.39 -19.92
N LEU A 12 49.13 -37.96 -19.08
CA LEU A 12 47.68 -37.92 -19.28
C LEU A 12 47.15 -36.48 -19.27
N HIS A 13 47.66 -35.66 -18.34
CA HIS A 13 47.31 -34.25 -18.24
C HIS A 13 47.82 -33.42 -19.44
N ARG A 14 48.97 -33.79 -20.02
CA ARG A 14 49.48 -33.15 -21.25
C ARG A 14 48.62 -33.52 -22.46
N GLN A 15 48.31 -34.79 -22.64
CA GLN A 15 47.44 -35.27 -23.73
C GLN A 15 46.05 -34.65 -23.67
N LEU A 16 45.48 -34.52 -22.47
CA LEU A 16 44.19 -33.85 -22.26
C LEU A 16 44.25 -32.37 -22.70
N LYS A 17 45.32 -31.64 -22.32
CA LYS A 17 45.50 -30.25 -22.75
C LYS A 17 45.60 -30.11 -24.26
N GLU A 18 46.39 -30.95 -24.92
CA GLU A 18 46.54 -30.95 -26.37
C GLU A 18 45.19 -31.26 -27.07
N ALA A 19 44.42 -32.21 -26.55
CA ALA A 19 43.08 -32.53 -27.04
C ALA A 19 42.10 -31.35 -26.86
N ILE A 20 42.12 -30.67 -25.71
CA ILE A 20 41.27 -29.49 -25.46
C ILE A 20 41.61 -28.36 -26.44
N SER A 21 42.89 -28.04 -26.63
CA SER A 21 43.32 -27.00 -27.56
C SER A 21 42.90 -27.31 -29.00
N LYS A 22 43.06 -28.56 -29.44
CA LYS A 22 42.62 -29.01 -30.76
C LYS A 22 41.11 -28.87 -30.95
N ASN A 23 40.31 -29.36 -29.99
CA ASN A 23 38.85 -29.27 -30.06
C ASN A 23 38.38 -27.81 -30.11
N LEU A 24 39.01 -26.91 -29.35
CA LEU A 24 38.65 -25.50 -29.33
C LEU A 24 38.95 -24.81 -30.67
N GLN A 25 40.10 -25.09 -31.28
CA GLN A 25 40.45 -24.54 -32.58
C GLN A 25 39.47 -25.02 -33.66
N GLU A 26 39.22 -26.33 -33.75
CA GLU A 26 38.28 -26.90 -34.72
C GLU A 26 36.86 -26.34 -34.51
N ALA A 27 36.42 -26.16 -33.26
CA ALA A 27 35.11 -25.57 -32.97
C ALA A 27 35.01 -24.13 -33.52
N GLN A 28 36.04 -23.30 -33.32
CA GLN A 28 36.05 -21.91 -33.78
C GLN A 28 36.03 -21.79 -35.32
N GLU A 29 36.74 -22.68 -36.02
CA GLU A 29 36.72 -22.73 -37.48
C GLU A 29 35.31 -23.08 -38.00
N LEU A 30 34.69 -24.11 -37.42
CA LEU A 30 33.34 -24.54 -37.76
C LEU A 30 32.27 -23.49 -37.39
N GLU A 31 32.44 -22.76 -36.28
CA GLU A 31 31.57 -21.64 -35.92
C GLU A 31 31.58 -20.53 -36.98
N GLY A 32 32.77 -20.20 -37.50
CA GLY A 32 32.91 -19.22 -38.58
C GLY A 32 32.16 -19.65 -39.84
N GLU A 33 32.25 -20.93 -40.19
CA GLU A 33 31.50 -21.51 -41.31
C GLU A 33 29.98 -21.45 -41.08
N LEU A 34 29.51 -21.83 -39.88
CA LEU A 34 28.08 -21.82 -39.54
C LEU A 34 27.52 -20.40 -39.60
N ALA A 35 28.24 -19.43 -39.03
CA ALA A 35 27.82 -18.03 -39.01
C ALA A 35 27.72 -17.43 -40.43
N ALA A 36 28.57 -17.86 -41.36
CA ALA A 36 28.54 -17.41 -42.75
C ALA A 36 27.34 -17.98 -43.53
N GLN A 37 26.97 -19.23 -43.28
CA GLN A 37 25.89 -19.92 -44.01
C GLN A 37 24.50 -19.67 -43.42
N LEU A 38 24.41 -19.38 -42.11
CA LEU A 38 23.14 -19.28 -41.37
C LEU A 38 22.11 -18.28 -41.96
N PRO A 39 22.48 -17.04 -42.38
CA PRO A 39 21.48 -16.09 -42.89
C PRO A 39 20.79 -16.59 -44.17
N VAL A 40 21.54 -17.23 -45.06
CA VAL A 40 21.01 -17.77 -46.33
C VAL A 40 20.19 -19.03 -46.06
N ALA A 41 20.71 -19.93 -45.23
CA ALA A 41 20.02 -21.14 -44.83
C ALA A 41 18.68 -20.85 -44.12
N ALA A 42 18.60 -19.79 -43.32
CA ALA A 42 17.38 -19.41 -42.62
C ALA A 42 16.25 -18.93 -43.55
N GLN A 43 16.53 -18.64 -44.83
CA GLN A 43 15.53 -18.22 -45.82
C GLN A 43 15.03 -19.37 -46.70
N ALA A 44 15.69 -20.52 -46.67
CA ALA A 44 15.31 -21.72 -47.41
C ALA A 44 14.53 -22.70 -46.52
N ASP A 45 13.51 -23.38 -47.04
CA ASP A 45 12.73 -24.35 -46.26
C ASP A 45 13.61 -25.49 -45.69
N ASP A 46 14.49 -26.06 -46.52
CA ASP A 46 15.43 -27.12 -46.10
C ASP A 46 16.79 -26.60 -45.60
N GLY A 47 16.97 -25.27 -45.49
CA GLY A 47 18.28 -24.69 -45.22
C GLY A 47 18.81 -25.02 -43.82
N ILE A 48 17.94 -25.09 -42.81
CA ILE A 48 18.34 -25.49 -41.45
C ILE A 48 18.77 -26.97 -41.41
N ALA A 49 18.09 -27.83 -42.17
CA ALA A 49 18.46 -29.23 -42.27
C ALA A 49 19.88 -29.41 -42.83
N GLN A 50 20.29 -28.56 -43.79
CA GLN A 50 21.65 -28.56 -44.36
C GLN A 50 22.73 -28.17 -43.33
N LEU A 51 22.39 -27.38 -42.32
CA LEU A 51 23.31 -26.97 -41.25
C LEU A 51 23.43 -27.99 -40.12
N THR A 52 22.66 -29.07 -40.14
CA THR A 52 22.59 -30.06 -39.04
C THR A 52 23.94 -30.72 -38.76
N ASP A 53 24.66 -31.17 -39.80
CA ASP A 53 25.97 -31.80 -39.63
C ASP A 53 27.01 -30.82 -39.06
N LEU A 54 27.00 -29.57 -39.51
CA LEU A 54 27.90 -28.54 -39.02
C LEU A 54 27.62 -28.21 -37.55
N ARG A 55 26.34 -28.03 -37.19
CA ARG A 55 25.90 -27.85 -35.79
C ARG A 55 26.32 -29.03 -34.91
N PHE A 56 26.14 -30.25 -35.39
CA PHE A 56 26.54 -31.48 -34.69
C PHE A 56 28.06 -31.54 -34.45
N LYS A 57 28.87 -31.18 -35.44
CA LYS A 57 30.35 -31.16 -35.31
C LYS A 57 30.80 -30.14 -34.25
N ILE A 58 30.29 -28.90 -34.31
CA ILE A 58 30.60 -27.85 -33.31
C ILE A 58 30.22 -28.34 -31.91
N ARG A 59 29.01 -28.89 -31.79
CA ARG A 59 28.47 -29.43 -30.53
C ARG A 59 29.40 -30.45 -29.90
N ASN A 60 29.85 -31.44 -30.67
CA ASN A 60 30.74 -32.50 -30.17
C ASN A 60 32.11 -31.97 -29.73
N ARG A 61 32.65 -30.96 -30.41
CA ARG A 61 33.94 -30.36 -30.03
C ARG A 61 33.87 -29.67 -28.69
N TYR A 62 32.83 -28.86 -28.47
CA TYR A 62 32.64 -28.20 -27.19
C TYR A 62 32.20 -29.16 -26.08
N GLU A 63 31.34 -30.14 -26.36
CA GLU A 63 30.97 -31.21 -25.42
C GLU A 63 32.23 -31.88 -24.85
N HIS A 64 33.17 -32.26 -25.73
CA HIS A 64 34.42 -32.88 -25.30
C HIS A 64 35.21 -32.00 -24.33
N VAL A 65 35.24 -30.68 -24.54
CA VAL A 65 35.93 -29.75 -23.63
C VAL A 65 35.18 -29.62 -22.30
N VAL A 66 33.85 -29.49 -22.34
CA VAL A 66 32.98 -29.35 -21.15
C VAL A 66 33.08 -30.56 -20.24
N LEU A 67 33.03 -31.77 -20.79
CA LEU A 67 33.03 -33.00 -20.01
C LEU A 67 34.40 -33.31 -19.39
N ASN A 68 35.49 -33.05 -20.11
CA ASN A 68 36.83 -33.46 -19.67
C ASN A 68 37.55 -32.41 -18.81
N ASP A 69 37.24 -31.12 -18.94
CA ASP A 69 37.81 -30.07 -18.09
C ASP A 69 36.77 -28.99 -17.74
N PRO A 70 35.91 -29.25 -16.73
CA PRO A 70 34.91 -28.28 -16.27
C PRO A 70 35.53 -26.98 -15.75
N ARG A 71 36.76 -27.03 -15.23
CA ARG A 71 37.46 -25.84 -14.73
C ARG A 71 37.82 -24.92 -15.88
N PHE A 72 38.49 -25.45 -16.90
CA PHE A 72 38.81 -24.69 -18.10
C PHE A 72 37.53 -24.18 -18.79
N SER A 73 36.49 -25.02 -18.82
CA SER A 73 35.20 -24.68 -19.42
C SER A 73 34.53 -23.49 -18.72
N ALA A 74 34.54 -23.48 -17.38
CA ALA A 74 34.04 -22.36 -16.60
C ALA A 74 34.87 -21.08 -16.81
N GLU A 75 36.20 -21.17 -16.84
CA GLU A 75 37.11 -20.03 -17.02
C GLU A 75 37.03 -19.42 -18.43
N LYS A 76 36.85 -20.24 -19.47
CA LYS A 76 36.76 -19.80 -20.87
C LYS A 76 35.33 -19.65 -21.40
N ASN A 77 34.33 -19.93 -20.57
CA ASN A 77 32.91 -19.88 -20.92
C ASN A 77 32.53 -20.76 -22.12
N ILE A 78 33.07 -21.99 -22.16
CA ILE A 78 32.87 -22.92 -23.27
C ILE A 78 31.39 -23.28 -23.45
N GLU A 79 30.65 -23.45 -22.36
CA GLU A 79 29.21 -23.74 -22.44
C GLU A 79 28.42 -22.59 -23.10
N GLN A 80 28.89 -21.36 -22.92
CA GLN A 80 28.28 -20.18 -23.54
C GLN A 80 28.60 -20.09 -25.02
N LEU A 81 29.82 -20.44 -25.44
CA LEU A 81 30.19 -20.48 -26.86
C LEU A 81 29.33 -21.50 -27.61
N LEU A 82 29.26 -22.73 -27.08
CA LEU A 82 28.38 -23.79 -27.55
C LEU A 82 26.92 -23.31 -27.67
N TRP A 83 26.34 -22.77 -26.58
CA TRP A 83 24.98 -22.25 -26.59
C TRP A 83 24.76 -21.20 -27.67
N LYS A 84 25.70 -20.24 -27.77
CA LYS A 84 25.59 -19.10 -28.67
C LYS A 84 25.59 -19.55 -30.13
N ALA A 85 26.56 -20.38 -30.50
CA ALA A 85 26.77 -20.82 -31.87
C ALA A 85 25.68 -21.80 -32.34
N VAL A 86 25.41 -22.85 -31.56
CA VAL A 86 24.61 -24.00 -32.03
C VAL A 86 23.11 -23.77 -31.88
N TYR A 87 22.68 -22.95 -30.91
CA TYR A 87 21.27 -22.78 -30.56
C TYR A 87 20.81 -21.33 -30.64
N TYR A 88 21.37 -20.43 -29.83
CA TYR A 88 20.87 -19.06 -29.70
C TYR A 88 20.87 -18.29 -31.02
N GLN A 89 21.99 -18.26 -31.75
CA GLN A 89 22.06 -17.55 -33.03
C GLN A 89 21.12 -18.14 -34.08
N VAL A 90 20.98 -19.47 -34.12
CA VAL A 90 20.07 -20.17 -35.03
C VAL A 90 18.62 -19.81 -34.70
N ILE A 91 18.21 -19.94 -33.44
CA ILE A 91 16.85 -19.63 -32.97
C ILE A 91 16.53 -18.15 -33.20
N GLU A 92 17.41 -17.21 -32.85
CA GLU A 92 17.15 -15.78 -33.05
C GLU A 92 17.08 -15.40 -34.54
N THR A 93 17.87 -16.05 -35.40
CA THR A 93 17.76 -15.83 -36.85
C THR A 93 16.43 -16.34 -37.37
N LEU A 94 16.00 -17.53 -36.94
CA LEU A 94 14.68 -18.07 -37.27
C LEU A 94 13.54 -17.21 -36.72
N ARG A 95 13.65 -16.69 -35.49
CA ARG A 95 12.63 -15.79 -34.93
C ARG A 95 12.49 -14.50 -35.72
N ARG A 96 13.60 -13.92 -36.22
CA ARG A 96 13.56 -12.78 -37.12
C ARG A 96 12.92 -13.11 -38.47
N GLU A 97 13.21 -14.29 -39.01
CA GLU A 97 12.56 -14.79 -40.22
C GLU A 97 11.05 -15.01 -40.01
N MET A 98 10.62 -15.45 -38.83
CA MET A 98 9.21 -15.62 -38.51
C MET A 98 8.46 -14.27 -38.45
N GLU A 99 9.14 -13.19 -38.06
CA GLU A 99 8.54 -11.86 -37.90
C GLU A 99 8.62 -11.01 -39.18
N PHE A 100 9.71 -11.10 -39.95
CA PHE A 100 10.01 -10.23 -41.09
C PHE A 100 10.44 -10.98 -42.36
N GLY A 101 10.41 -12.30 -42.35
CA GLY A 101 10.95 -13.14 -43.41
C GLY A 101 10.00 -13.39 -44.57
N VAL A 102 10.49 -14.19 -45.52
CA VAL A 102 9.76 -14.62 -46.72
C VAL A 102 9.10 -16.00 -46.54
N ARG A 103 9.59 -16.80 -45.59
CA ARG A 103 9.02 -18.12 -45.29
C ARG A 103 7.71 -18.02 -44.51
N THR A 104 6.88 -19.05 -44.61
CA THR A 104 5.63 -19.13 -43.84
C THR A 104 5.93 -19.25 -42.35
N PRO A 105 5.22 -18.51 -41.47
CA PRO A 105 5.42 -18.61 -40.02
C PRO A 105 5.31 -20.05 -39.50
N GLU A 106 4.48 -20.88 -40.12
CA GLU A 106 4.29 -22.30 -39.78
C GLU A 106 5.55 -23.13 -40.03
N SER A 107 6.20 -22.97 -41.19
CA SER A 107 7.45 -23.66 -41.54
C SER A 107 8.58 -23.22 -40.60
N VAL A 108 8.68 -21.92 -40.33
CA VAL A 108 9.70 -21.38 -39.42
C VAL A 108 9.44 -21.84 -37.98
N ARG A 109 8.19 -21.87 -37.53
CA ARG A 109 7.78 -22.37 -36.21
C ARG A 109 8.12 -23.85 -36.03
N ALA A 110 7.88 -24.69 -37.05
CA ALA A 110 8.26 -26.10 -37.03
C ALA A 110 9.77 -26.26 -36.85
N ASN A 111 10.56 -25.53 -37.64
CA ASN A 111 12.03 -25.50 -37.50
C ASN A 111 12.49 -25.07 -36.10
N ILE A 112 11.89 -24.01 -35.52
CA ILE A 112 12.22 -23.59 -34.14
C ILE A 112 11.91 -24.70 -33.14
N CYS A 113 10.75 -25.35 -33.26
CA CYS A 113 10.34 -26.42 -32.36
C CYS A 113 11.29 -27.62 -32.44
N GLU A 114 11.70 -28.04 -33.65
CA GLU A 114 12.66 -29.13 -33.86
C GLU A 114 14.01 -28.82 -33.23
N ILE A 115 14.57 -27.61 -33.49
CA ILE A 115 15.83 -27.17 -32.90
C ILE A 115 15.75 -27.13 -31.36
N VAL A 116 14.61 -26.69 -30.82
CA VAL A 116 14.41 -26.61 -29.37
C VAL A 116 14.29 -28.00 -28.75
N GLU A 117 13.56 -28.93 -29.36
CA GLU A 117 13.43 -30.31 -28.89
C GLU A 117 14.77 -31.04 -28.93
N GLU A 118 15.51 -30.92 -30.04
CA GLU A 118 16.88 -31.44 -30.19
C GLU A 118 17.81 -30.88 -29.11
N GLY A 119 17.78 -29.57 -28.90
CA GLY A 119 18.61 -28.89 -27.90
C GLY A 119 18.24 -29.28 -26.47
N THR A 120 16.96 -29.47 -26.18
CA THR A 120 16.49 -29.86 -24.84
C THR A 120 17.03 -31.24 -24.49
N LEU A 121 16.86 -32.22 -25.39
CA LEU A 121 17.37 -33.57 -25.21
C LEU A 121 18.90 -33.57 -25.07
N TYR A 122 19.59 -32.78 -25.90
CA TYR A 122 21.05 -32.67 -25.85
C TYR A 122 21.54 -32.15 -24.49
N TYR A 123 20.99 -31.03 -24.00
CA TYR A 123 21.45 -30.45 -22.73
C TYR A 123 21.05 -31.29 -21.51
N GLU A 124 19.91 -31.98 -21.56
CA GLU A 124 19.53 -32.97 -20.54
C GLU A 124 20.57 -34.11 -20.50
N ASN A 125 20.95 -34.67 -21.65
CA ASN A 125 21.98 -35.70 -21.74
C ASN A 125 23.38 -35.21 -21.32
N LEU A 126 23.77 -33.99 -21.73
CA LEU A 126 25.04 -33.39 -21.34
C LEU A 126 25.13 -33.24 -19.82
N LEU A 127 24.03 -32.86 -19.17
CA LEU A 127 23.95 -32.73 -17.72
C LEU A 127 24.05 -34.10 -17.02
N GLU A 128 23.45 -35.14 -17.57
CA GLU A 128 23.60 -36.52 -17.07
C GLU A 128 25.04 -37.05 -17.22
N GLN A 129 25.68 -36.83 -18.37
CA GLN A 129 27.07 -37.21 -18.58
C GLN A 129 28.01 -36.46 -17.65
N LEU A 130 27.80 -35.14 -17.47
CA LEU A 130 28.58 -34.33 -16.55
C LEU A 130 28.42 -34.81 -15.09
N GLN A 131 27.20 -35.19 -14.70
CA GLN A 131 26.91 -35.81 -13.40
C GLN A 131 27.67 -37.14 -13.23
N GLY A 132 27.57 -38.05 -14.20
CA GLY A 132 28.19 -39.37 -14.15
C GLY A 132 29.72 -39.33 -14.13
N LEU A 133 30.34 -38.48 -14.97
CA LEU A 133 31.80 -38.39 -15.08
C LEU A 133 32.48 -37.78 -13.85
N HIS A 134 31.80 -36.85 -13.15
CA HIS A 134 32.37 -36.12 -12.02
C HIS A 134 31.80 -36.55 -10.66
N GLY A 135 30.99 -37.61 -10.61
CA GLY A 135 30.36 -38.10 -9.36
C GLY A 135 29.46 -37.04 -8.71
N PHE A 136 28.80 -36.23 -9.52
CA PHE A 136 27.96 -35.10 -9.11
C PHE A 136 26.48 -35.51 -9.21
N ASN A 137 25.69 -35.28 -8.16
CA ASN A 137 24.24 -35.52 -8.18
C ASN A 137 23.49 -34.21 -7.95
N LEU A 138 22.91 -33.66 -9.02
CA LEU A 138 22.20 -32.39 -8.96
C LEU A 138 20.95 -32.47 -8.06
N ASN A 139 20.24 -33.60 -8.09
CA ASN A 139 19.00 -33.76 -7.32
C ASN A 139 19.29 -33.84 -5.82
N GLU A 140 20.38 -34.48 -5.40
CA GLU A 140 20.81 -34.48 -4.00
C GLU A 140 21.18 -33.07 -3.53
N ILE A 141 21.87 -32.30 -4.38
CA ILE A 141 22.25 -30.91 -4.05
C ILE A 141 21.02 -30.02 -3.93
N LEU A 142 20.07 -30.11 -4.85
CA LEU A 142 18.85 -29.31 -4.84
C LEU A 142 17.88 -29.70 -3.71
N ARG A 143 17.95 -30.94 -3.19
CA ARG A 143 17.18 -31.39 -2.01
C ARG A 143 17.80 -30.94 -0.68
N SER A 144 19.06 -30.54 -0.67
CA SER A 144 19.71 -29.97 0.51
C SER A 144 19.00 -28.67 0.91
N GLU A 145 18.94 -28.39 2.22
CA GLU A 145 18.44 -27.11 2.71
C GLU A 145 19.36 -25.94 2.30
N GLN A 146 20.62 -26.21 1.93
CA GLN A 146 21.56 -25.22 1.39
C GLN A 146 22.25 -25.71 0.10
N PRO A 147 21.55 -25.70 -1.05
CA PRO A 147 22.09 -26.22 -2.32
C PRO A 147 23.36 -25.49 -2.78
N HIS A 148 23.39 -24.16 -2.63
CA HIS A 148 24.49 -23.32 -3.08
C HIS A 148 25.78 -23.51 -2.25
N VAL A 149 25.67 -23.88 -0.97
CA VAL A 149 26.83 -24.17 -0.11
C VAL A 149 27.45 -25.50 -0.51
N LEU A 150 26.61 -26.53 -0.66
CA LEU A 150 27.06 -27.87 -1.05
C LEU A 150 27.67 -27.86 -2.45
N GLY A 151 27.01 -27.20 -3.42
CA GLY A 151 27.51 -27.04 -4.78
C GLY A 151 28.79 -26.21 -4.90
N SER A 152 29.16 -25.43 -3.88
CA SER A 152 30.37 -24.60 -3.89
C SER A 152 31.61 -25.28 -3.30
N ARG A 153 31.53 -26.54 -2.84
CA ARG A 153 32.64 -27.23 -2.15
C ARG A 153 33.67 -27.82 -3.13
N GLY A 154 34.94 -27.47 -2.95
CA GLY A 154 36.08 -28.13 -3.59
C GLY A 154 35.99 -28.17 -5.13
N SER A 155 36.25 -29.35 -5.71
CA SER A 155 36.17 -29.60 -7.16
C SER A 155 34.74 -29.52 -7.72
N MET A 156 33.71 -29.74 -6.89
CA MET A 156 32.30 -29.69 -7.30
C MET A 156 31.83 -28.29 -7.70
N LYS A 157 32.56 -27.25 -7.30
CA LYS A 157 32.25 -25.86 -7.66
C LYS A 157 32.21 -25.63 -9.17
N MET A 158 33.20 -26.14 -9.90
CA MET A 158 33.28 -25.91 -11.34
C MET A 158 32.17 -26.65 -12.09
N VAL A 159 31.90 -27.90 -11.69
CA VAL A 159 30.80 -28.71 -12.23
C VAL A 159 29.44 -28.05 -11.97
N SER A 160 29.24 -27.49 -10.77
CA SER A 160 28.01 -26.76 -10.42
C SER A 160 27.83 -25.48 -11.25
N ILE A 161 28.92 -24.79 -11.63
CA ILE A 161 28.87 -23.62 -12.54
C ILE A 161 28.41 -24.05 -13.93
N SER A 162 28.94 -25.15 -14.47
CA SER A 162 28.52 -25.70 -15.76
C SER A 162 27.06 -26.17 -15.72
N ALA A 163 26.66 -26.93 -14.70
CA ALA A 163 25.27 -27.34 -14.49
C ALA A 163 24.32 -26.14 -14.39
N HIS A 164 24.72 -25.09 -13.66
CA HIS A 164 23.95 -23.84 -13.58
C HIS A 164 23.72 -23.18 -14.94
N LYS A 165 24.75 -23.10 -15.79
CA LYS A 165 24.62 -22.55 -17.16
C LYS A 165 23.68 -23.43 -18.02
N ILE A 166 23.86 -24.75 -17.97
CA ILE A 166 23.01 -25.71 -18.71
C ILE A 166 21.53 -25.57 -18.31
N LEU A 167 21.23 -25.44 -17.01
CA LEU A 167 19.86 -25.21 -16.54
C LEU A 167 19.26 -23.90 -17.09
N ILE A 168 20.05 -22.83 -17.22
CA ILE A 168 19.58 -21.59 -17.85
C ILE A 168 19.26 -21.83 -19.33
N TYR A 169 20.11 -22.57 -20.06
CA TYR A 169 19.88 -22.87 -21.47
C TYR A 169 18.65 -23.77 -21.68
N LEU A 170 18.44 -24.77 -20.82
CA LEU A 170 17.21 -25.59 -20.81
C LEU A 170 15.96 -24.74 -20.56
N GLY A 171 16.04 -23.78 -19.64
CA GLY A 171 14.97 -22.81 -19.41
C GLY A 171 14.71 -21.91 -20.62
N ASP A 172 15.76 -21.39 -21.26
CA ASP A 172 15.67 -20.55 -22.45
C ASP A 172 15.06 -21.32 -23.63
N LEU A 173 15.47 -22.58 -23.85
CA LEU A 173 14.89 -23.48 -24.85
C LEU A 173 13.39 -23.70 -24.61
N CYS A 174 13.00 -24.10 -23.41
CA CYS A 174 11.58 -24.25 -23.06
C CYS A 174 10.80 -22.95 -23.28
N ARG A 175 11.36 -21.79 -22.93
CA ARG A 175 10.72 -20.50 -23.17
C ARG A 175 10.57 -20.19 -24.67
N TYR A 176 11.59 -20.46 -25.48
CA TYR A 176 11.54 -20.23 -26.92
C TYR A 176 10.49 -21.10 -27.60
N ARG A 177 10.31 -22.35 -27.15
CA ARG A 177 9.21 -23.21 -27.62
C ARG A 177 7.86 -22.55 -27.38
N GLU A 178 7.58 -22.17 -26.14
CA GLU A 178 6.27 -21.59 -25.79
C GLU A 178 6.02 -20.28 -26.54
N GLN A 179 7.07 -19.47 -26.77
CA GLN A 179 6.98 -18.26 -27.61
C GLN A 179 6.64 -18.58 -29.07
N ALA A 180 7.28 -19.59 -29.67
CA ALA A 180 6.99 -20.00 -31.04
C ALA A 180 5.57 -20.59 -31.20
N LEU A 181 5.08 -21.26 -30.15
CA LEU A 181 3.73 -21.82 -30.07
C LEU A 181 2.67 -20.78 -29.64
N GLU A 182 3.05 -19.54 -29.36
CA GLU A 182 2.17 -18.49 -28.82
C GLU A 182 1.42 -18.92 -27.55
N SER A 183 2.05 -19.79 -26.77
CA SER A 183 1.54 -20.35 -25.53
C SER A 183 2.05 -19.56 -24.31
N ALA A 184 1.26 -19.54 -23.24
CA ALA A 184 1.65 -18.96 -21.95
C ALA A 184 2.11 -20.01 -20.92
N ASN A 185 2.33 -21.26 -21.33
CA ASN A 185 2.68 -22.38 -20.45
C ASN A 185 4.18 -22.46 -20.14
N PHE A 186 4.70 -21.48 -19.39
CA PHE A 186 6.13 -21.41 -19.06
C PHE A 186 6.56 -22.26 -17.85
N VAL A 187 5.79 -23.30 -17.46
CA VAL A 187 6.06 -24.08 -16.24
C VAL A 187 7.43 -24.75 -16.29
N ARG A 188 7.76 -25.46 -17.38
CA ARG A 188 9.08 -26.12 -17.54
C ARG A 188 10.24 -25.11 -17.53
N ALA A 189 10.08 -23.97 -18.20
CA ALA A 189 11.09 -22.92 -18.22
C ALA A 189 11.32 -22.36 -16.81
N ARG A 190 10.24 -22.10 -16.07
CA ARG A 190 10.29 -21.63 -14.68
C ARG A 190 11.03 -22.61 -13.78
N ASP A 191 10.74 -23.90 -13.88
CA ASP A 191 11.37 -24.92 -13.03
C ASP A 191 12.89 -24.98 -13.26
N TYR A 192 13.34 -24.89 -14.51
CA TYR A 192 14.77 -24.82 -14.84
C TYR A 192 15.44 -23.57 -14.28
N TYR A 193 14.83 -22.39 -14.40
CA TYR A 193 15.39 -21.17 -13.84
C TYR A 193 15.39 -21.16 -12.30
N LEU A 194 14.39 -21.75 -11.64
CA LEU A 194 14.37 -21.91 -10.18
C LEU A 194 15.50 -22.82 -9.70
N LYS A 195 15.75 -23.95 -10.39
CA LYS A 195 16.91 -24.82 -10.09
C LYS A 195 18.23 -24.08 -10.28
N ALA A 196 18.37 -23.33 -11.37
CA ALA A 196 19.56 -22.52 -11.62
C ALA A 196 19.78 -21.46 -10.51
N GLN A 197 18.71 -20.80 -10.08
CA GLN A 197 18.72 -19.83 -9.00
C GLN A 197 19.18 -20.45 -7.66
N GLN A 198 18.70 -21.65 -7.33
CA GLN A 198 19.09 -22.35 -6.10
C GLN A 198 20.57 -22.74 -6.07
N LEU A 199 21.15 -23.12 -7.22
CA LEU A 199 22.58 -23.46 -7.32
C LEU A 199 23.49 -22.24 -7.18
N ALA A 200 23.15 -21.12 -7.82
CA ALA A 200 23.97 -19.91 -7.80
C ALA A 200 23.12 -18.66 -7.54
N PRO A 201 22.64 -18.47 -6.30
CA PRO A 201 21.73 -17.39 -5.94
C PRO A 201 22.35 -16.00 -6.05
N LYS A 202 23.68 -15.91 -6.17
CA LYS A 202 24.45 -14.67 -6.40
C LYS A 202 24.45 -14.21 -7.87
N ASN A 203 23.90 -14.98 -8.80
CA ASN A 203 23.84 -14.65 -10.22
C ASN A 203 22.49 -14.00 -10.57
N GLY A 204 22.50 -12.82 -11.20
CA GLY A 204 21.30 -12.09 -11.57
C GLY A 204 20.52 -12.72 -12.72
N LYS A 205 21.19 -13.48 -13.59
CA LYS A 205 20.59 -13.97 -14.85
C LYS A 205 19.34 -14.83 -14.63
N PRO A 206 19.30 -15.86 -13.75
CA PRO A 206 18.07 -16.62 -13.51
C PRO A 206 16.88 -15.76 -13.05
N TYR A 207 17.12 -14.77 -12.18
CA TYR A 207 16.06 -13.85 -11.75
C TYR A 207 15.54 -13.01 -12.91
N ASN A 208 16.43 -12.48 -13.76
CA ASN A 208 16.00 -11.78 -14.98
C ASN A 208 15.11 -12.66 -15.88
N GLN A 209 15.48 -13.93 -16.07
CA GLN A 209 14.65 -14.84 -16.88
C GLN A 209 13.30 -15.14 -16.23
N LEU A 210 13.24 -15.32 -14.90
CA LEU A 210 11.98 -15.45 -14.16
C LEU A 210 11.11 -14.19 -14.27
N ALA A 211 11.73 -13.00 -14.29
CA ALA A 211 11.02 -11.75 -14.52
C ALA A 211 10.39 -11.68 -15.91
N LEU A 212 11.11 -12.12 -16.96
CA LEU A 212 10.56 -12.21 -18.32
C LEU A 212 9.35 -13.15 -18.38
N LEU A 213 9.41 -14.32 -17.75
CA LEU A 213 8.26 -15.22 -17.65
C LEU A 213 7.08 -14.56 -16.94
N ALA A 214 7.34 -13.80 -15.87
CA ALA A 214 6.31 -13.04 -15.16
C ALA A 214 5.68 -11.94 -16.02
N VAL A 215 6.47 -11.24 -16.84
CA VAL A 215 5.97 -10.26 -17.82
C VAL A 215 5.05 -10.94 -18.84
N TYR A 216 5.46 -12.05 -19.44
CA TYR A 216 4.63 -12.79 -20.41
C TYR A 216 3.33 -13.30 -19.80
N SER A 217 3.36 -13.74 -18.53
CA SER A 217 2.16 -14.14 -17.78
C SER A 217 1.38 -12.97 -17.15
N ARG A 218 1.72 -11.71 -17.45
CA ARG A 218 1.07 -10.50 -16.90
C ARG A 218 1.09 -10.38 -15.36
N ARG A 219 2.06 -11.00 -14.68
CA ARG A 219 2.26 -10.95 -13.23
C ARG A 219 3.25 -9.83 -12.85
N LYS A 220 2.79 -8.58 -12.90
CA LYS A 220 3.64 -7.39 -12.75
C LYS A 220 4.42 -7.33 -11.44
N LEU A 221 3.80 -7.70 -10.32
CA LEU A 221 4.47 -7.71 -9.00
C LEU A 221 5.64 -8.70 -8.97
N ASP A 222 5.43 -9.91 -9.49
CA ASP A 222 6.48 -10.93 -9.56
C ASP A 222 7.61 -10.50 -10.51
N ALA A 223 7.27 -9.84 -11.63
CA ALA A 223 8.25 -9.28 -12.56
C ALA A 223 9.13 -8.21 -11.89
N VAL A 224 8.52 -7.26 -11.16
CA VAL A 224 9.25 -6.25 -10.39
C VAL A 224 10.15 -6.89 -9.35
N TYR A 225 9.62 -7.83 -8.55
CA TYR A 225 10.39 -8.57 -7.55
C TYR A 225 11.62 -9.24 -8.18
N HIS A 226 11.45 -9.99 -9.28
CA HIS A 226 12.54 -10.70 -9.91
C HIS A 226 13.56 -9.76 -10.61
N TYR A 227 13.14 -8.66 -11.24
CA TYR A 227 14.08 -7.67 -11.76
C TYR A 227 14.88 -6.99 -10.65
N MET A 228 14.25 -6.64 -9.54
CA MET A 228 14.95 -6.08 -8.37
C MET A 228 15.94 -7.09 -7.77
N ARG A 229 15.55 -8.36 -7.62
CA ARG A 229 16.46 -9.45 -7.23
C ARG A 229 17.64 -9.58 -8.19
N SER A 230 17.40 -9.49 -9.50
CA SER A 230 18.43 -9.54 -10.53
C SER A 230 19.45 -8.40 -10.42
N LEU A 231 19.05 -7.24 -9.91
CA LEU A 231 19.91 -6.07 -9.72
C LEU A 231 20.62 -6.05 -8.35
N ALA A 232 20.06 -6.71 -7.34
CA ALA A 232 20.54 -6.70 -5.96
C ALA A 232 21.21 -8.01 -5.54
N VAL A 233 21.90 -8.66 -6.47
CA VAL A 233 22.78 -9.80 -6.19
C VAL A 233 24.23 -9.44 -6.50
N SER A 234 25.19 -10.27 -6.06
CA SER A 234 26.62 -9.98 -6.23
C SER A 234 27.05 -9.85 -7.70
N ASN A 235 26.43 -10.63 -8.60
CA ASN A 235 26.66 -10.54 -10.04
C ASN A 235 25.37 -10.05 -10.73
N PRO A 236 25.09 -8.74 -10.71
CA PRO A 236 23.83 -8.20 -11.18
C PRO A 236 23.70 -8.29 -12.71
N PHE A 237 22.48 -8.51 -13.20
CA PHE A 237 22.18 -8.45 -14.64
C PHE A 237 21.59 -7.09 -14.99
N LEU A 238 22.43 -6.18 -15.49
CA LEU A 238 22.15 -4.75 -15.55
C LEU A 238 20.99 -4.36 -16.50
N THR A 239 20.70 -5.15 -17.53
CA THR A 239 19.58 -4.88 -18.45
C THR A 239 18.23 -4.93 -17.75
N ALA A 240 18.13 -5.60 -16.59
CA ALA A 240 16.93 -5.60 -15.75
C ALA A 240 16.50 -4.18 -15.35
N LYS A 241 17.44 -3.22 -15.28
CA LYS A 241 17.14 -1.82 -14.95
C LYS A 241 16.26 -1.16 -16.01
N GLU A 242 16.57 -1.37 -17.29
CA GLU A 242 15.78 -0.82 -18.40
C GLU A 242 14.39 -1.46 -18.42
N SER A 243 14.31 -2.78 -18.28
CA SER A 243 13.05 -3.51 -18.21
C SER A 243 12.17 -3.05 -17.05
N LEU A 244 12.77 -2.81 -15.87
CA LEU A 244 12.07 -2.29 -14.70
C LEU A 244 11.59 -0.85 -14.91
N THR A 245 12.37 -0.02 -15.60
CA THR A 245 11.99 1.35 -15.95
C THR A 245 10.74 1.36 -16.83
N THR A 246 10.76 0.58 -17.92
CA THR A 246 9.60 0.43 -18.81
C THR A 246 8.37 -0.09 -18.06
N LEU A 247 8.55 -1.11 -17.22
CA LEU A 247 7.45 -1.69 -16.44
C LEU A 247 6.81 -0.69 -15.48
N PHE A 248 7.62 0.12 -14.78
CA PHE A 248 7.09 1.17 -13.89
C PHE A 248 6.43 2.32 -14.65
N ASP A 249 6.91 2.68 -15.83
CA ASP A 249 6.22 3.67 -16.69
C ASP A 249 4.84 3.17 -17.13
N GLU A 250 4.69 1.89 -17.45
CA GLU A 250 3.38 1.30 -17.73
C GLU A 250 2.46 1.29 -16.50
N VAL A 251 2.99 0.95 -15.32
CA VAL A 251 2.24 0.97 -14.06
C VAL A 251 1.76 2.39 -13.77
N ARG A 252 2.62 3.40 -13.90
CA ARG A 252 2.27 4.81 -13.71
C ARG A 252 1.12 5.22 -14.62
N LYS A 253 1.25 5.01 -15.93
CA LYS A 253 0.21 5.37 -16.92
C LYS A 253 -1.14 4.71 -16.61
N LYS A 254 -1.12 3.42 -16.25
CA LYS A 254 -2.33 2.67 -15.92
C LYS A 254 -2.99 3.19 -14.63
N TYR A 255 -2.20 3.41 -13.58
CA TYR A 255 -2.68 3.92 -12.30
C TYR A 255 -3.31 5.31 -12.45
N GLU A 256 -2.64 6.23 -13.13
CA GLU A 256 -3.15 7.59 -13.38
C GLU A 256 -4.44 7.59 -14.21
N ALA A 257 -4.57 6.66 -15.17
CA ALA A 257 -5.81 6.51 -15.94
C ALA A 257 -6.98 6.01 -15.07
N GLN A 258 -6.71 5.05 -14.17
CA GLN A 258 -7.70 4.52 -13.23
C GLN A 258 -8.16 5.61 -12.24
N GLU A 259 -7.23 6.36 -11.67
CA GLU A 259 -7.51 7.50 -10.78
C GLU A 259 -8.35 8.58 -11.47
N LYS A 260 -8.00 8.96 -12.70
CA LYS A 260 -8.78 9.93 -13.49
C LYS A 260 -10.21 9.45 -13.73
N MET A 261 -10.39 8.16 -14.04
CA MET A 261 -11.71 7.57 -14.21
C MET A 261 -12.50 7.61 -12.89
N LYS A 262 -11.89 7.21 -11.76
CA LYS A 262 -12.53 7.25 -10.43
C LYS A 262 -13.01 8.67 -10.07
N LYS A 263 -12.14 9.67 -10.23
CA LYS A 263 -12.47 11.08 -9.99
C LYS A 263 -13.59 11.60 -10.89
N GLN A 264 -13.66 11.15 -12.14
CA GLN A 264 -14.78 11.51 -13.04
C GLN A 264 -16.11 10.89 -12.59
N LEU A 265 -16.10 9.62 -12.15
CA LEU A 265 -17.30 8.99 -11.59
C LEU A 265 -17.76 9.70 -10.31
N GLU A 266 -16.83 10.06 -9.43
CA GLU A 266 -17.12 10.81 -8.21
C GLU A 266 -17.65 12.21 -8.52
N ALA A 267 -17.01 12.96 -9.42
CA ALA A 267 -17.49 14.27 -9.86
C ALA A 267 -18.90 14.22 -10.46
N ASN A 268 -19.23 13.15 -11.19
CA ASN A 268 -20.58 12.94 -11.72
C ASN A 268 -21.61 12.65 -10.60
N LYS A 269 -21.21 11.99 -9.51
CA LYS A 269 -22.06 11.83 -8.32
C LYS A 269 -22.21 13.16 -7.57
N SER A 270 -21.13 13.92 -7.43
CA SER A 270 -21.09 15.21 -6.71
C SER A 270 -21.83 16.33 -7.44
N ASN A 271 -21.87 16.34 -8.78
CA ASN A 271 -22.62 17.31 -9.58
C ASN A 271 -24.16 17.21 -9.42
N SER A 272 -24.64 16.21 -8.66
CA SER A 272 -26.04 16.14 -8.20
C SER A 272 -26.30 16.93 -6.90
N HIS A 273 -25.25 17.46 -6.26
CA HIS A 273 -25.31 18.22 -5.01
C HIS A 273 -24.58 19.57 -5.11
N LEU A 274 -25.33 20.67 -5.09
CA LEU A 274 -24.83 22.03 -4.90
C LEU A 274 -24.08 22.12 -3.55
N ALA A 275 -22.76 22.22 -3.57
CA ALA A 275 -21.94 22.47 -2.39
C ALA A 275 -22.11 23.93 -1.92
N LEU A 276 -22.50 24.13 -0.66
CA LEU A 276 -22.59 25.44 -0.01
C LEU A 276 -21.21 25.88 0.52
N PRO A 277 -20.95 27.19 0.68
CA PRO A 277 -19.64 27.73 1.07
C PRO A 277 -19.27 27.41 2.53
N GLU A 278 -17.97 27.25 2.81
CA GLU A 278 -17.40 26.93 4.12
C GLU A 278 -17.63 28.03 5.18
N GLN A 279 -18.51 27.76 6.15
CA GLN A 279 -18.68 28.53 7.38
C GLN A 279 -17.80 27.93 8.50
N CYS A 280 -17.03 28.76 9.23
CA CYS A 280 -16.12 28.31 10.27
C CYS A 280 -16.84 28.25 11.63
N GLU A 281 -17.16 27.05 12.11
CA GLU A 281 -17.85 26.82 13.39
C GLU A 281 -16.87 26.43 14.51
N ILE A 282 -17.01 27.06 15.68
CA ILE A 282 -16.27 26.75 16.91
C ILE A 282 -17.28 26.29 17.96
N TRP A 283 -17.35 24.99 18.24
CA TRP A 283 -18.25 24.41 19.24
C TRP A 283 -17.55 24.31 20.59
N ILE A 284 -18.13 24.88 21.63
CA ILE A 284 -17.60 24.81 22.99
C ILE A 284 -18.50 23.88 23.80
N ARG A 285 -17.89 22.84 24.36
CA ARG A 285 -18.58 21.91 25.25
C ARG A 285 -18.93 22.57 26.59
N PRO A 286 -19.89 22.02 27.33
CA PRO A 286 -20.22 22.51 28.68
C PRO A 286 -19.05 22.46 29.68
N ASP A 287 -18.02 21.64 29.42
CA ASP A 287 -16.79 21.54 30.24
C ASP A 287 -15.74 22.63 29.91
N GLY A 288 -16.02 23.51 28.94
CA GLY A 288 -15.12 24.58 28.52
C GLY A 288 -14.12 24.18 27.43
N SER A 289 -14.09 22.91 27.00
CA SER A 289 -13.25 22.50 25.86
C SER A 289 -13.82 23.03 24.54
N SER A 290 -12.97 23.71 23.76
CA SER A 290 -13.31 24.20 22.42
C SER A 290 -12.99 23.15 21.37
N TRP A 291 -13.88 23.03 20.38
CA TRP A 291 -13.78 22.13 19.24
C TRP A 291 -13.97 22.96 17.98
N GLN A 292 -13.01 22.94 17.06
CA GLN A 292 -13.07 23.72 15.82
C GLN A 292 -13.44 22.82 14.65
N ARG A 293 -14.46 23.19 13.86
CA ARG A 293 -14.80 22.48 12.62
C ARG A 293 -13.78 22.83 11.52
N ARG A 294 -12.56 22.32 11.66
CA ARG A 294 -11.58 22.07 10.59
C ARG A 294 -11.01 20.68 10.84
N GLY A 295 -11.69 19.61 10.42
CA GLY A 295 -11.07 18.28 10.49
C GLY A 295 -11.95 17.04 10.48
N ASP A 296 -13.20 17.06 10.96
CA ASP A 296 -13.98 15.81 11.06
C ASP A 296 -14.48 15.24 9.72
N SER A 297 -14.44 16.03 8.64
CA SER A 297 -14.66 15.51 7.29
C SER A 297 -13.62 14.46 6.88
N GLU A 298 -12.35 14.59 7.32
CA GLU A 298 -11.32 13.63 6.93
C GLU A 298 -11.40 12.32 7.72
N LEU A 299 -11.73 12.37 9.01
CA LEU A 299 -11.83 11.16 9.84
C LEU A 299 -13.04 10.33 9.44
N GLU A 300 -14.19 10.97 9.21
CA GLU A 300 -15.40 10.30 8.69
C GLU A 300 -15.16 9.77 7.26
N GLN A 301 -14.57 10.57 6.36
CA GLN A 301 -14.18 10.08 5.02
C GLN A 301 -13.16 8.93 5.06
N LYS A 302 -12.18 8.98 5.97
CA LYS A 302 -11.22 7.88 6.16
C LYS A 302 -11.91 6.63 6.68
N GLN A 303 -12.87 6.77 7.59
CA GLN A 303 -13.66 5.67 8.13
C GLN A 303 -14.52 5.03 7.03
N ASP A 304 -15.25 5.85 6.26
CA ASP A 304 -16.07 5.43 5.13
C ASP A 304 -15.22 4.73 4.06
N MET A 305 -14.06 5.31 3.73
CA MET A 305 -13.10 4.69 2.81
C MET A 305 -12.62 3.32 3.30
N ILE A 306 -12.32 3.18 4.60
CA ILE A 306 -11.91 1.90 5.20
C ILE A 306 -13.06 0.89 5.15
N GLU A 307 -14.30 1.32 5.38
CA GLU A 307 -15.48 0.46 5.30
C GLU A 307 -15.74 0.00 3.86
N GLU A 308 -15.62 0.89 2.87
CA GLU A 308 -15.66 0.54 1.45
C GLU A 308 -14.58 -0.48 1.08
N LEU A 309 -13.34 -0.25 1.52
CA LEU A 309 -12.23 -1.17 1.26
C LEU A 309 -12.45 -2.55 1.88
N ARG A 310 -13.06 -2.61 3.08
CA ARG A 310 -13.41 -3.87 3.75
C ARG A 310 -14.56 -4.61 3.05
N ALA A 311 -15.47 -3.88 2.43
CA ALA A 311 -16.59 -4.45 1.67
C ALA A 311 -16.16 -5.05 0.32
N MET A 312 -14.97 -4.69 -0.19
CA MET A 312 -14.45 -5.27 -1.43
C MET A 312 -14.13 -6.76 -1.31
N SER A 313 -14.18 -7.45 -2.45
CA SER A 313 -13.70 -8.83 -2.54
C SER A 313 -12.19 -8.90 -2.27
N ASP A 314 -11.72 -10.02 -1.71
CA ASP A 314 -10.30 -10.20 -1.37
C ASP A 314 -9.40 -10.07 -2.60
N LEU A 315 -9.87 -10.56 -3.75
CA LEU A 315 -9.14 -10.46 -5.02
C LEU A 315 -9.04 -9.02 -5.52
N ASP A 316 -10.10 -8.22 -5.38
CA ASP A 316 -10.11 -6.83 -5.85
C ASP A 316 -9.31 -5.93 -4.93
N LEU A 317 -9.39 -6.13 -3.61
CA LEU A 317 -8.53 -5.46 -2.64
C LEU A 317 -7.05 -5.79 -2.90
N LEU A 318 -6.71 -7.06 -3.16
CA LEU A 318 -5.34 -7.44 -3.50
C LEU A 318 -4.86 -6.79 -4.80
N LYS A 319 -5.70 -6.74 -5.85
CA LYS A 319 -5.37 -6.06 -7.11
C LYS A 319 -5.16 -4.56 -6.90
N GLN A 320 -6.03 -3.92 -6.13
CA GLN A 320 -5.93 -2.49 -5.83
C GLN A 320 -4.64 -2.20 -5.05
N PHE A 321 -4.41 -2.91 -3.94
CA PHE A 321 -3.18 -2.81 -3.17
C PHE A 321 -1.93 -3.04 -4.04
N THR A 322 -1.94 -4.08 -4.89
CA THR A 322 -0.80 -4.36 -5.78
C THR A 322 -0.55 -3.20 -6.75
N SER A 323 -1.62 -2.57 -7.26
CA SER A 323 -1.52 -1.41 -8.14
C SER A 323 -0.89 -0.22 -7.41
N SER A 324 -1.40 0.12 -6.22
CA SER A 324 -0.89 1.20 -5.37
C SER A 324 0.55 0.95 -4.94
N PHE A 325 0.88 -0.28 -4.54
CA PHE A 325 2.22 -0.71 -4.14
C PHE A 325 3.24 -0.53 -5.26
N LEU A 326 2.92 -1.00 -6.46
CA LEU A 326 3.79 -0.81 -7.63
C LEU A 326 3.88 0.65 -8.06
N HIS A 327 2.82 1.45 -7.87
CA HIS A 327 2.85 2.88 -8.17
C HIS A 327 3.78 3.65 -7.21
N VAL A 328 3.69 3.41 -5.91
CA VAL A 328 4.56 4.02 -4.88
C VAL A 328 6.02 3.63 -5.11
N HIS A 329 6.32 2.34 -5.30
CA HIS A 329 7.68 1.89 -5.60
C HIS A 329 8.17 2.36 -6.97
N GLY A 330 7.28 2.54 -7.95
CA GLY A 330 7.59 3.15 -9.24
C GLY A 330 7.99 4.62 -9.11
N LYS A 331 7.34 5.41 -8.24
CA LYS A 331 7.76 6.78 -7.90
C LYS A 331 9.13 6.77 -7.24
N LEU A 332 9.37 5.88 -6.25
CA LEU A 332 10.68 5.77 -5.57
C LEU A 332 11.81 5.37 -6.52
N PHE A 333 11.53 4.54 -7.52
CA PHE A 333 12.52 4.08 -8.49
C PHE A 333 12.80 5.12 -9.59
N SER A 334 11.75 5.67 -10.20
CA SER A 334 11.86 6.61 -11.33
C SER A 334 12.13 8.05 -10.90
N LYS A 335 11.80 8.41 -9.66
CA LYS A 335 11.83 9.78 -9.12
C LYS A 335 10.87 10.74 -9.82
N ILE A 336 9.82 10.22 -10.45
CA ILE A 336 8.81 11.00 -11.19
C ILE A 336 7.49 11.02 -10.42
N GLY A 337 6.87 12.20 -10.33
CA GLY A 337 5.58 12.40 -9.65
C GLY A 337 5.66 12.38 -8.13
N MET A 338 6.77 12.87 -7.57
CA MET A 338 7.02 12.87 -6.11
C MET A 338 6.15 13.90 -5.37
N ASP A 339 5.57 14.87 -6.06
CA ASP A 339 4.57 15.83 -5.56
C ASP A 339 3.34 15.13 -4.96
N GLN A 340 2.93 13.99 -5.53
CA GLN A 340 1.79 13.18 -5.07
C GLN A 340 2.22 11.92 -4.32
N PHE A 341 3.48 11.84 -3.91
CA PHE A 341 4.02 10.63 -3.26
C PHE A 341 3.33 10.36 -1.91
N SER A 342 3.17 11.40 -1.08
CA SER A 342 2.61 11.27 0.26
C SER A 342 1.19 10.70 0.25
N ASP A 343 0.34 11.19 -0.65
CA ASP A 343 -1.04 10.73 -0.78
C ASP A 343 -1.12 9.29 -1.30
N ALA A 344 -0.30 8.95 -2.31
CA ALA A 344 -0.21 7.60 -2.83
C ALA A 344 0.29 6.61 -1.78
N ALA A 345 1.27 7.00 -0.96
CA ALA A 345 1.79 6.21 0.14
C ALA A 345 0.73 5.98 1.23
N LYS A 346 0.01 7.03 1.66
CA LYS A 346 -1.09 6.93 2.63
C LYS A 346 -2.16 5.95 2.15
N GLN A 347 -2.61 6.10 0.91
CA GLN A 347 -3.61 5.21 0.31
C GLN A 347 -3.16 3.75 0.31
N MET A 348 -1.93 3.50 -0.15
CA MET A 348 -1.34 2.16 -0.14
C MET A 348 -1.28 1.55 1.27
N MET A 349 -0.96 2.35 2.30
CA MET A 349 -0.88 1.87 3.69
C MET A 349 -2.27 1.52 4.24
N VAL A 350 -3.32 2.29 3.92
CA VAL A 350 -4.70 1.93 4.31
C VAL A 350 -5.13 0.61 3.66
N GLU A 351 -4.82 0.43 2.38
CA GLU A 351 -5.11 -0.80 1.64
C GLU A 351 -4.38 -2.00 2.25
N LEU A 352 -3.10 -1.85 2.61
CA LEU A 352 -2.32 -2.86 3.33
C LEU A 352 -2.97 -3.24 4.66
N LYS A 353 -3.36 -2.25 5.47
CA LYS A 353 -4.00 -2.46 6.78
C LYS A 353 -5.31 -3.24 6.64
N CYS A 354 -6.09 -2.98 5.60
CA CYS A 354 -7.30 -3.73 5.31
C CYS A 354 -6.99 -5.16 4.83
N LEU A 355 -5.98 -5.32 3.97
CA LEU A 355 -5.57 -6.62 3.44
C LEU A 355 -5.06 -7.55 4.54
N LEU A 356 -4.29 -7.05 5.50
CA LEU A 356 -3.76 -7.81 6.64
C LEU A 356 -4.83 -8.35 7.59
N ARG A 357 -6.06 -7.83 7.53
CA ARG A 357 -7.21 -8.34 8.31
C ARG A 357 -7.88 -9.55 7.67
N LYS A 358 -7.60 -9.82 6.39
CA LYS A 358 -8.08 -11.02 5.71
C LYS A 358 -7.29 -12.25 6.19
N PRO A 359 -7.89 -13.46 6.18
CA PRO A 359 -7.18 -14.66 6.62
C PRO A 359 -5.99 -14.95 5.69
N LEU A 360 -4.83 -15.25 6.28
CA LEU A 360 -3.68 -15.79 5.55
C LEU A 360 -3.75 -17.31 5.61
N GLY A 361 -3.72 -17.97 4.44
CA GLY A 361 -3.56 -19.42 4.34
C GLY A 361 -2.09 -19.84 4.27
N PRO A 362 -1.81 -21.16 4.25
CA PRO A 362 -0.46 -21.69 4.13
C PRO A 362 0.29 -21.13 2.91
N GLY A 363 1.52 -20.65 3.14
CA GLY A 363 2.34 -20.01 2.11
C GLY A 363 1.95 -18.56 1.79
N GLY A 364 0.96 -17.98 2.48
CA GLY A 364 0.56 -16.58 2.35
C GLY A 364 1.69 -15.61 2.71
N GLY A 365 2.58 -16.00 3.63
CA GLY A 365 3.74 -15.23 4.06
C GLY A 365 4.74 -14.93 2.95
N ALA A 366 4.86 -15.83 1.96
CA ALA A 366 5.81 -15.68 0.85
C ALA A 366 5.55 -14.40 0.04
N ARG A 367 4.28 -13.99 -0.11
CA ARG A 367 3.91 -12.73 -0.78
C ARG A 367 4.41 -11.52 0.00
N TYR A 368 4.26 -11.52 1.32
CA TYR A 368 4.73 -10.42 2.17
C TYR A 368 6.26 -10.35 2.22
N LEU A 369 6.95 -11.49 2.15
CA LEU A 369 8.42 -11.51 2.01
C LEU A 369 8.88 -10.87 0.69
N GLN A 370 8.16 -11.12 -0.42
CA GLN A 370 8.44 -10.44 -1.70
C GLN A 370 8.24 -8.92 -1.61
N LEU A 371 7.16 -8.48 -0.94
CA LEU A 371 6.88 -7.05 -0.72
C LEU A 371 7.97 -6.40 0.12
N LEU A 372 8.37 -7.01 1.24
CA LEU A 372 9.48 -6.54 2.06
C LEU A 372 10.78 -6.46 1.26
N THR A 373 11.06 -7.46 0.41
CA THR A 373 12.25 -7.45 -0.45
C THR A 373 12.26 -6.24 -1.39
N ILE A 374 11.11 -5.86 -1.95
CA ILE A 374 10.97 -4.66 -2.79
C ILE A 374 11.17 -3.38 -1.96
N CYS A 375 10.67 -3.35 -0.72
CA CYS A 375 10.91 -2.23 0.20
C CYS A 375 12.41 -2.08 0.50
N ILE A 376 13.09 -3.15 0.90
CA ILE A 376 14.53 -3.16 1.17
C ILE A 376 15.34 -2.76 -0.07
N PHE A 377 14.97 -3.29 -1.25
CA PHE A 377 15.61 -2.91 -2.51
C PHE A 377 15.48 -1.39 -2.77
N SER A 378 14.30 -0.84 -2.52
CA SER A 378 14.02 0.59 -2.76
C SER A 378 14.87 1.48 -1.85
N VAL A 379 15.09 1.07 -0.59
CA VAL A 379 16.04 1.74 0.31
C VAL A 379 17.46 1.64 -0.26
N ALA A 380 17.93 0.44 -0.60
CA ALA A 380 19.28 0.22 -1.09
C ALA A 380 19.55 0.99 -2.41
N ASN A 381 18.58 1.02 -3.32
CA ASN A 381 18.69 1.71 -4.61
C ASN A 381 18.72 3.24 -4.46
N ASN A 382 18.07 3.78 -3.43
CA ASN A 382 18.08 5.21 -3.10
C ASN A 382 19.15 5.59 -2.07
N SER A 383 19.96 4.64 -1.60
CA SER A 383 21.04 4.91 -0.65
C SER A 383 22.20 5.62 -1.32
N LEU A 384 22.82 6.54 -0.57
CA LEU A 384 24.01 7.27 -1.01
C LEU A 384 25.20 6.32 -1.11
N LYS A 385 25.83 6.26 -2.29
CA LYS A 385 26.95 5.32 -2.55
C LYS A 385 28.26 5.72 -1.85
N ASN A 386 28.41 7.00 -1.50
CA ASN A 386 29.61 7.57 -0.87
C ASN A 386 29.23 8.31 0.43
N ALA A 387 28.64 7.59 1.40
CA ALA A 387 28.24 8.17 2.69
C ALA A 387 29.42 8.64 3.56
N GLU A 388 30.67 8.26 3.22
CA GLU A 388 31.89 8.68 3.92
C GLU A 388 32.28 10.15 3.64
N ALA A 389 31.73 10.77 2.58
CA ALA A 389 32.07 12.13 2.16
C ALA A 389 31.05 13.20 2.61
N LEU A 390 29.94 12.80 3.23
CA LEU A 390 28.90 13.67 3.78
C LEU A 390 28.92 13.54 5.31
N ASP A 391 28.36 14.52 6.03
CA ASP A 391 28.13 14.39 7.47
C ASP A 391 27.51 13.02 7.77
N SER A 392 28.11 12.30 8.71
CA SER A 392 27.95 10.85 8.95
C SER A 392 26.51 10.32 9.11
N ASN A 393 25.49 11.18 9.13
CA ASN A 393 24.08 10.85 9.32
C ASN A 393 23.12 11.40 8.24
N ALA A 394 23.62 11.98 7.14
CA ALA A 394 22.76 12.57 6.11
C ALA A 394 22.08 11.50 5.22
N ARG A 395 20.74 11.58 5.10
CA ARG A 395 19.94 10.77 4.16
C ARG A 395 19.32 11.69 3.10
N SER A 396 19.31 11.23 1.84
CA SER A 396 18.56 11.95 0.80
C SER A 396 17.05 11.83 1.06
N LEU A 397 16.24 12.79 0.60
CA LEU A 397 14.77 12.71 0.75
C LEU A 397 14.19 11.42 0.17
N MET A 398 14.74 10.93 -0.95
CA MET A 398 14.32 9.66 -1.56
C MET A 398 14.65 8.45 -0.68
N GLN A 399 15.81 8.48 -0.03
CA GLN A 399 16.23 7.47 0.92
C GLN A 399 15.35 7.51 2.17
N GLU A 400 15.06 8.72 2.67
CA GLU A 400 14.17 8.96 3.81
C GLU A 400 12.79 8.33 3.57
N HIS A 401 12.14 8.68 2.45
CA HIS A 401 10.86 8.11 2.07
C HIS A 401 10.91 6.60 1.88
N SER A 402 11.97 6.07 1.28
CA SER A 402 12.11 4.61 1.09
C SER A 402 12.18 3.88 2.45
N VAL A 403 12.91 4.44 3.42
CA VAL A 403 13.02 3.87 4.77
C VAL A 403 11.69 4.01 5.51
N GLN A 404 11.02 5.16 5.43
CA GLN A 404 9.69 5.38 6.03
C GLN A 404 8.66 4.37 5.52
N ILE A 405 8.62 4.10 4.20
CA ILE A 405 7.74 3.08 3.62
C ILE A 405 8.07 1.69 4.16
N ALA A 406 9.36 1.33 4.22
CA ALA A 406 9.78 0.01 4.72
C ALA A 406 9.41 -0.18 6.21
N LEU A 407 9.63 0.83 7.05
CA LEU A 407 9.28 0.76 8.46
C LEU A 407 7.77 0.75 8.66
N ALA A 408 7.02 1.62 7.98
CA ALA A 408 5.56 1.62 8.06
C ALA A 408 4.95 0.30 7.59
N PHE A 409 5.46 -0.32 6.53
CA PHE A 409 5.03 -1.65 6.09
C PHE A 409 5.17 -2.69 7.21
N VAL A 410 6.32 -2.71 7.89
CA VAL A 410 6.59 -3.67 8.98
C VAL A 410 5.82 -3.32 10.26
N THR A 411 5.60 -2.03 10.56
CA THR A 411 4.73 -1.61 11.68
C THR A 411 3.34 -2.23 11.56
N HIS A 412 2.69 -2.16 10.38
CA HIS A 412 1.37 -2.74 10.18
C HIS A 412 1.36 -4.27 10.32
N LEU A 413 2.45 -4.95 9.92
CA LEU A 413 2.62 -6.39 10.14
C LEU A 413 2.71 -6.71 11.63
N MET A 414 3.55 -5.98 12.38
CA MET A 414 3.74 -6.20 13.82
C MET A 414 2.46 -5.92 14.61
N GLU A 415 1.76 -4.82 14.31
CA GLU A 415 0.45 -4.50 14.91
C GLU A 415 -0.54 -5.65 14.69
N ARG A 416 -0.65 -6.14 13.45
CA ARG A 416 -1.55 -7.26 13.14
C ARG A 416 -1.15 -8.54 13.87
N CYS A 417 0.14 -8.85 13.93
CA CYS A 417 0.62 -10.02 14.66
C CYS A 417 0.29 -9.92 16.16
N SER A 418 0.54 -8.77 16.78
CA SER A 418 0.20 -8.53 18.19
C SER A 418 -1.29 -8.70 18.48
N GLU A 419 -2.16 -8.09 17.64
CA GLU A 419 -3.62 -8.25 17.75
C GLU A 419 -4.04 -9.71 17.66
N ARG A 420 -3.45 -10.47 16.73
CA ARG A 420 -3.81 -11.88 16.49
C ARG A 420 -3.32 -12.82 17.56
N ILE A 421 -2.13 -12.59 18.09
CA ILE A 421 -1.65 -13.31 19.27
C ILE A 421 -2.60 -13.07 20.44
N ASP A 422 -2.97 -11.81 20.71
CA ASP A 422 -3.88 -11.48 21.82
C ASP A 422 -5.27 -12.11 21.66
N GLU A 423 -5.84 -12.08 20.46
CA GLU A 423 -7.11 -12.76 20.15
C GLU A 423 -7.00 -14.27 20.36
N TYR A 424 -5.94 -14.88 19.84
CA TYR A 424 -5.69 -16.32 19.96
C TYR A 424 -5.55 -16.74 21.43
N LEU A 425 -4.76 -16.01 22.22
CA LEU A 425 -4.55 -16.29 23.65
C LEU A 425 -5.84 -16.16 24.48
N ARG A 426 -6.77 -15.27 24.11
CA ARG A 426 -8.08 -15.15 24.78
C ARG A 426 -9.04 -16.29 24.43
N GLN A 427 -8.89 -16.88 23.24
CA GLN A 427 -9.78 -17.92 22.71
C GLN A 427 -9.23 -19.34 22.88
N ARG A 428 -7.97 -19.48 23.33
CA ARG A 428 -7.27 -20.76 23.39
C ARG A 428 -7.98 -21.76 24.32
N SER A 429 -8.25 -22.94 23.77
CA SER A 429 -8.71 -24.11 24.52
C SER A 429 -7.51 -24.98 24.92
N GLY A 430 -7.56 -25.67 26.07
CA GLY A 430 -6.43 -26.42 26.63
C GLY A 430 -5.90 -27.61 25.80
N SER A 431 -6.47 -27.88 24.62
CA SER A 431 -6.09 -28.97 23.71
C SER A 431 -5.29 -28.51 22.48
N ASP A 432 -4.94 -27.22 22.37
CA ASP A 432 -4.23 -26.69 21.21
C ASP A 432 -2.71 -26.74 21.39
N ASP A 433 -2.05 -27.57 20.58
CA ASP A 433 -0.61 -27.80 20.60
C ASP A 433 0.21 -26.65 19.98
N ARG A 434 -0.43 -25.75 19.20
CA ARG A 434 0.26 -24.61 18.59
C ARG A 434 0.53 -23.49 19.60
N ILE A 435 1.69 -22.83 19.45
CA ILE A 435 2.09 -21.70 20.31
C ILE A 435 1.54 -20.39 19.74
N LEU A 436 1.47 -20.27 18.41
CA LEU A 436 1.04 -19.09 17.68
C LEU A 436 -0.07 -19.46 16.68
N PRO A 437 -0.94 -18.52 16.32
CA PRO A 437 -1.90 -18.74 15.25
C PRO A 437 -1.20 -18.76 13.88
N GLU A 438 -1.76 -19.52 12.94
CA GLU A 438 -1.14 -19.82 11.63
C GLU A 438 -0.77 -18.57 10.81
N ASP A 439 -1.62 -17.53 10.86
CA ASP A 439 -1.38 -16.27 10.17
C ASP A 439 -0.16 -15.52 10.71
N VAL A 440 0.13 -15.65 12.01
CA VAL A 440 1.34 -15.07 12.62
C VAL A 440 2.57 -15.88 12.25
N GLU A 441 2.48 -17.22 12.26
CA GLU A 441 3.58 -18.10 11.82
C GLU A 441 4.00 -17.81 10.38
N GLU A 442 3.05 -17.51 9.49
CA GLU A 442 3.32 -17.10 8.10
C GLU A 442 3.99 -15.73 7.98
N LEU A 443 3.78 -14.81 8.94
CA LEU A 443 4.37 -13.46 8.91
C LEU A 443 5.72 -13.36 9.62
N LEU A 444 6.04 -14.27 10.55
CA LEU A 444 7.33 -14.29 11.25
C LEU A 444 8.57 -14.32 10.34
N PRO A 445 8.60 -15.08 9.23
CA PRO A 445 9.73 -15.04 8.28
C PRO A 445 10.01 -13.63 7.76
N VAL A 446 8.96 -12.85 7.53
CA VAL A 446 9.06 -11.46 7.03
C VAL A 446 9.68 -10.57 8.10
N LEU A 447 9.19 -10.67 9.33
CA LEU A 447 9.70 -9.89 10.46
C LEU A 447 11.16 -10.24 10.78
N LYS A 448 11.51 -11.54 10.73
CA LYS A 448 12.88 -12.01 10.90
C LYS A 448 13.81 -11.41 9.85
N VAL A 449 13.47 -11.50 8.55
CA VAL A 449 14.30 -10.91 7.48
C VAL A 449 14.43 -9.39 7.62
N TRP A 450 13.39 -8.71 8.11
CA TRP A 450 13.47 -7.30 8.44
C TRP A 450 14.49 -7.02 9.57
N THR A 451 14.49 -7.81 10.65
CA THR A 451 15.48 -7.67 11.73
C THR A 451 16.92 -7.93 11.24
N ASP A 452 17.10 -8.88 10.32
CA ASP A 452 18.40 -9.17 9.72
C ASP A 452 18.91 -7.96 8.93
N TRP A 453 18.04 -7.36 8.11
CA TRP A 453 18.36 -6.17 7.32
C TRP A 453 18.71 -4.98 8.22
N MET A 454 17.89 -4.70 9.23
CA MET A 454 18.09 -3.61 10.19
C MET A 454 19.43 -3.75 10.92
N SER A 455 19.76 -4.97 11.36
CA SER A 455 21.01 -5.27 12.07
C SER A 455 22.25 -5.00 11.20
N GLY A 456 22.19 -5.34 9.91
CA GLY A 456 23.31 -5.14 8.98
C GLY A 456 23.49 -3.70 8.47
N HIS A 457 22.52 -2.81 8.68
CA HIS A 457 22.48 -1.49 8.03
C HIS A 457 22.11 -0.35 8.97
N LYS A 458 22.73 -0.31 10.16
CA LYS A 458 22.49 0.71 11.18
C LYS A 458 22.41 2.15 10.63
N MET A 459 23.31 2.51 9.72
CA MET A 459 23.38 3.86 9.13
C MET A 459 22.15 4.26 8.30
N LEU A 460 21.30 3.31 7.88
CA LEU A 460 20.12 3.61 7.08
C LEU A 460 18.92 4.09 7.92
N TRP A 461 18.93 3.81 9.22
CA TRP A 461 17.80 4.07 10.12
C TRP A 461 18.21 4.70 11.47
N CYS A 462 19.51 4.92 11.69
CA CYS A 462 20.06 5.62 12.85
C CYS A 462 20.74 6.92 12.39
N PRO A 463 20.33 8.11 12.89
CA PRO A 463 19.23 8.36 13.82
C PRO A 463 17.87 7.96 13.23
N PRO A 464 16.81 7.78 14.05
CA PRO A 464 15.50 7.37 13.58
C PRO A 464 15.05 8.21 12.38
N PRO A 465 14.36 7.64 11.39
CA PRO A 465 13.70 8.42 10.34
C PRO A 465 12.80 9.49 10.93
N ASN A 466 12.66 10.60 10.19
CA ASN A 466 11.66 11.61 10.52
C ASN A 466 10.28 10.94 10.57
N MET A 467 9.39 11.49 11.40
CA MET A 467 8.05 10.94 11.61
C MET A 467 7.36 10.60 10.29
N CYS A 468 6.73 9.42 10.26
CA CYS A 468 6.07 8.92 9.07
C CYS A 468 4.67 9.56 8.95
N ASP A 469 4.53 10.53 8.04
CA ASP A 469 3.25 11.17 7.71
C ASP A 469 2.21 10.20 7.11
N PHE A 470 2.60 8.95 6.81
CA PHE A 470 1.74 7.93 6.21
C PHE A 470 1.07 7.03 7.25
N SER A 471 1.28 7.28 8.54
CA SER A 471 0.69 6.52 9.64
C SER A 471 -0.83 6.72 9.68
N THR A 472 -1.56 5.67 9.31
CA THR A 472 -3.03 5.67 9.32
C THR A 472 -3.49 5.17 10.69
N SER A 473 -3.49 6.05 11.70
CA SER A 473 -3.93 5.74 13.08
C SER A 473 -3.18 4.59 13.76
N THR A 474 -1.85 4.61 13.76
CA THR A 474 -1.06 3.68 14.56
C THR A 474 -1.10 4.11 16.04
N LYS A 475 -1.09 3.15 16.98
CA LYS A 475 -1.03 3.46 18.43
C LYS A 475 0.32 4.04 18.87
N GLY A 476 1.31 3.98 17.98
CA GLY A 476 2.65 4.52 18.16
C GLY A 476 3.48 4.37 16.89
N ASP A 477 4.80 4.41 17.03
CA ASP A 477 5.77 4.22 15.96
C ASP A 477 6.18 2.74 15.77
N VAL A 478 7.13 2.48 14.87
CA VAL A 478 7.67 1.13 14.62
C VAL A 478 8.28 0.49 15.87
N TRP A 479 8.86 1.29 16.76
CA TRP A 479 9.53 0.82 17.97
C TRP A 479 8.51 0.41 19.03
N THR A 480 7.41 1.16 19.13
CA THR A 480 6.25 0.82 19.96
C THR A 480 5.61 -0.48 19.48
N ALA A 481 5.36 -0.61 18.18
CA ALA A 481 4.79 -1.83 17.61
C ALA A 481 5.71 -3.06 17.80
N LEU A 482 7.03 -2.88 17.72
CA LEU A 482 8.01 -3.94 18.03
C LEU A 482 7.94 -4.34 19.51
N ALA A 483 7.91 -3.39 20.44
CA ALA A 483 7.80 -3.67 21.87
C ALA A 483 6.49 -4.43 22.20
N GLU A 484 5.36 -4.01 21.64
CA GLU A 484 4.08 -4.70 21.80
C GLU A 484 4.11 -6.14 21.26
N LEU A 485 4.72 -6.35 20.09
CA LEU A 485 4.87 -7.67 19.51
C LEU A 485 5.74 -8.58 20.38
N LEU A 486 6.89 -8.10 20.85
CA LEU A 486 7.79 -8.87 21.71
C LEU A 486 7.07 -9.28 23.00
N ASN A 487 6.31 -8.36 23.61
CA ASN A 487 5.50 -8.65 24.79
C ASN A 487 4.37 -9.67 24.51
N ALA A 488 3.78 -9.65 23.30
CA ALA A 488 2.79 -10.64 22.88
C ALA A 488 3.42 -12.03 22.65
N LEU A 489 4.55 -12.08 21.96
CA LEU A 489 5.31 -13.31 21.72
C LEU A 489 5.75 -13.96 23.04
N GLN A 490 6.29 -13.16 23.98
CA GLN A 490 6.70 -13.66 25.29
C GLN A 490 5.52 -14.27 26.07
N ARG A 491 4.33 -13.66 26.00
CA ARG A 491 3.10 -14.22 26.61
C ARG A 491 2.70 -15.55 25.97
N ALA A 492 2.81 -15.67 24.65
CA ALA A 492 2.54 -16.92 23.95
C ALA A 492 3.56 -18.02 24.31
N GLU A 493 4.85 -17.69 24.37
CA GLU A 493 5.91 -18.63 24.73
C GLU A 493 5.79 -19.17 26.16
N ASN A 494 5.32 -18.34 27.11
CA ASN A 494 5.09 -18.76 28.50
C ASN A 494 4.01 -19.85 28.63
N LEU A 495 3.16 -20.05 27.61
CA LEU A 495 2.12 -21.09 27.60
C LEU A 495 2.55 -22.35 26.82
N ARG A 496 3.84 -22.53 26.57
CA ARG A 496 4.41 -23.72 25.94
C ARG A 496 4.23 -24.94 26.85
N SER A 497 3.95 -26.11 26.27
CA SER A 497 3.83 -27.35 27.06
C SER A 497 5.19 -27.76 27.66
N GLU A 498 5.18 -28.44 28.81
CA GLU A 498 6.41 -28.96 29.42
C GLU A 498 7.18 -29.90 28.48
N GLN A 499 6.47 -30.66 27.66
CA GLN A 499 7.05 -31.56 26.68
C GLN A 499 7.81 -30.81 25.59
N GLN A 500 7.21 -29.77 25.01
CA GLN A 500 7.87 -28.92 24.00
C GLN A 500 9.09 -28.19 24.58
N SER A 501 9.01 -27.73 25.84
CA SER A 501 10.14 -27.09 26.53
C SER A 501 11.32 -28.04 26.75
N LYS A 502 11.04 -29.30 27.15
CA LYS A 502 12.08 -30.34 27.30
C LYS A 502 12.73 -30.68 25.96
N LEU A 503 11.93 -30.93 24.92
CA LEU A 503 12.43 -31.22 23.57
C LEU A 503 13.34 -30.11 23.04
N PHE A 504 12.97 -28.85 23.24
CA PHE A 504 13.80 -27.71 22.83
C PHE A 504 15.12 -27.66 23.60
N SER A 505 15.08 -27.85 24.92
CA SER A 505 16.28 -27.85 25.75
C SER A 505 17.24 -28.98 25.41
N GLU A 506 16.73 -30.19 25.15
CA GLU A 506 17.53 -31.35 24.74
C GLU A 506 18.19 -31.13 23.38
N ALA A 507 17.45 -30.56 22.42
CA ALA A 507 17.97 -30.27 21.09
C ALA A 507 19.07 -29.19 21.14
N VAL A 508 18.88 -28.09 21.89
CA VAL A 508 19.89 -27.02 21.97
C VAL A 508 21.19 -27.49 22.65
N ASN A 509 21.10 -28.41 23.61
CA ASN A 509 22.25 -28.92 24.37
C ASN A 509 22.83 -30.23 23.82
N ALA A 510 22.41 -30.67 22.63
CA ALA A 510 22.82 -31.94 22.07
C ALA A 510 24.33 -31.96 21.71
N PRO A 511 25.03 -33.09 21.92
CA PRO A 511 26.46 -33.22 21.60
C PRO A 511 26.74 -33.28 20.10
N SER A 512 25.81 -33.80 19.30
CA SER A 512 25.83 -33.74 17.84
C SER A 512 24.87 -32.66 17.39
N THR A 513 25.37 -31.62 16.71
CA THR A 513 24.55 -30.53 16.20
C THR A 513 24.49 -30.51 14.67
N GLU A 514 23.30 -30.26 14.15
CA GLU A 514 23.01 -29.91 12.76
C GLU A 514 22.57 -28.43 12.70
N GLU A 515 22.78 -27.80 11.54
CA GLU A 515 22.27 -26.46 11.30
C GLU A 515 20.78 -26.54 10.95
N LEU A 516 19.96 -25.81 11.69
CA LEU A 516 18.54 -25.66 11.38
C LEU A 516 18.36 -24.49 10.41
N VAL A 517 18.15 -24.82 9.13
CA VAL A 517 18.01 -23.80 8.09
C VAL A 517 16.59 -23.25 8.05
N LEU A 518 16.50 -21.91 8.00
CA LEU A 518 15.25 -21.20 7.78
C LEU A 518 14.97 -21.06 6.27
N PRO A 519 13.76 -21.41 5.80
CA PRO A 519 13.40 -21.29 4.38
C PRO A 519 13.59 -19.88 3.81
N GLU A 520 13.26 -18.85 4.60
CA GLU A 520 13.44 -17.45 4.22
C GLU A 520 14.89 -17.08 3.95
N ASP A 521 15.85 -17.64 4.68
CA ASP A 521 17.29 -17.38 4.48
C ASP A 521 17.75 -17.98 3.15
N THR A 522 17.19 -19.14 2.79
CA THR A 522 17.43 -19.77 1.49
C THR A 522 16.82 -18.95 0.36
N ILE A 523 15.62 -18.40 0.55
CA ILE A 523 14.97 -17.51 -0.43
C ILE A 523 15.78 -16.22 -0.61
N MET A 524 16.29 -15.65 0.48
CA MET A 524 17.06 -14.40 0.50
C MET A 524 18.54 -14.59 0.15
N ALA A 525 19.00 -15.83 -0.04
CA ALA A 525 20.35 -16.13 -0.45
C ALA A 525 20.76 -15.29 -1.68
N GLY A 526 21.96 -14.70 -1.60
CA GLY A 526 22.52 -13.84 -2.64
C GLY A 526 21.96 -12.41 -2.70
N PHE A 527 20.89 -12.08 -1.98
CA PHE A 527 20.35 -10.72 -1.94
C PHE A 527 21.25 -9.80 -1.12
N VAL A 528 22.03 -8.97 -1.82
CA VAL A 528 23.09 -8.11 -1.27
C VAL A 528 22.63 -7.27 -0.08
N PRO A 529 21.45 -6.61 -0.10
CA PRO A 529 21.00 -5.80 1.02
C PRO A 529 20.78 -6.55 2.34
N VAL A 530 20.83 -7.88 2.39
CA VAL A 530 20.70 -8.65 3.65
C VAL A 530 22.00 -9.41 3.99
N LEU A 531 23.00 -9.42 3.09
CA LEU A 531 24.24 -10.18 3.27
C LEU A 531 25.10 -9.72 4.45
N ASN A 532 24.98 -8.45 4.88
CA ASN A 532 25.78 -7.89 5.98
C ASN A 532 25.19 -8.23 7.36
N SER A 533 24.09 -8.97 7.42
CA SER A 533 23.52 -9.41 8.69
C SER A 533 24.39 -10.48 9.35
N PRO A 534 24.62 -10.43 10.67
CA PRO A 534 25.24 -11.51 11.42
C PRO A 534 24.26 -12.69 11.52
N ILE A 535 24.17 -13.49 10.45
CA ILE A 535 23.39 -14.72 10.45
C ILE A 535 24.23 -15.81 11.11
N ASP A 536 24.28 -15.80 12.44
CA ASP A 536 24.84 -16.93 13.18
C ASP A 536 24.00 -18.19 12.92
N PRO A 537 24.58 -19.30 12.44
CA PRO A 537 23.83 -20.52 12.19
C PRO A 537 23.24 -21.03 13.51
N PHE A 538 21.94 -21.32 13.51
CA PHE A 538 21.32 -21.96 14.67
C PHE A 538 21.64 -23.45 14.64
N LEU A 539 22.45 -23.89 15.59
CA LEU A 539 22.87 -25.28 15.72
C LEU A 539 22.01 -25.99 16.78
N ALA A 540 21.42 -27.12 16.42
CA ALA A 540 20.62 -27.95 17.32
C ALA A 540 20.85 -29.43 17.02
N GLY A 541 20.55 -30.31 17.98
CA GLY A 541 20.52 -31.75 17.76
C GLY A 541 19.47 -32.17 16.73
N PRO A 542 19.47 -33.45 16.30
CA PRO A 542 18.52 -33.94 15.31
C PRO A 542 17.08 -33.71 15.77
N VAL A 543 16.34 -32.87 15.04
CA VAL A 543 14.94 -32.56 15.35
C VAL A 543 14.02 -33.45 14.51
N PRO A 544 13.06 -34.19 15.10
CA PRO A 544 12.05 -34.93 14.36
C PRO A 544 11.33 -34.05 13.33
N SER A 545 11.05 -34.58 12.14
CA SER A 545 10.46 -33.82 11.03
C SER A 545 9.12 -33.15 11.39
N GLU A 546 8.33 -33.80 12.26
CA GLU A 546 7.05 -33.29 12.76
C GLU A 546 7.17 -32.04 13.65
N HIS A 547 8.33 -31.83 14.27
CA HIS A 547 8.60 -30.68 15.14
C HIS A 547 9.48 -29.61 14.47
N ARG A 548 10.03 -29.87 13.28
CA ARG A 548 11.00 -28.98 12.63
C ARG A 548 10.46 -27.57 12.40
N GLU A 549 9.20 -27.41 12.01
CA GLU A 549 8.62 -26.08 11.79
C GLU A 549 8.38 -25.31 13.10
N ALA A 550 7.93 -26.00 14.17
CA ALA A 550 7.82 -25.39 15.49
C ALA A 550 9.19 -24.89 15.98
N PHE A 551 10.26 -25.65 15.72
CA PHE A 551 11.64 -25.22 15.98
C PHE A 551 12.04 -23.99 15.19
N ARG A 552 11.72 -23.93 13.89
CA ARG A 552 11.97 -22.73 13.07
C ARG A 552 11.22 -21.52 13.60
N THR A 553 9.97 -21.67 14.02
CA THR A 553 9.19 -20.62 14.67
C THR A 553 9.90 -20.10 15.93
N MET A 554 10.42 -20.98 16.78
CA MET A 554 11.18 -20.58 17.97
C MET A 554 12.47 -19.84 17.62
N VAL A 555 13.20 -20.27 16.59
CA VAL A 555 14.40 -19.56 16.12
C VAL A 555 14.05 -18.17 15.60
N ARG A 556 12.93 -18.00 14.89
CA ARG A 556 12.45 -16.67 14.46
C ARG A 556 12.17 -15.78 15.66
N ILE A 557 11.45 -16.26 16.67
CA ILE A 557 11.17 -15.49 17.91
C ILE A 557 12.47 -15.11 18.62
N HIS A 558 13.41 -16.05 18.74
CA HIS A 558 14.72 -15.80 19.33
C HIS A 558 15.49 -14.70 18.58
N ARG A 559 15.44 -14.69 17.24
CA ARG A 559 16.04 -13.62 16.42
C ARG A 559 15.42 -12.26 16.67
N LEU A 560 14.09 -12.18 16.80
CA LEU A 560 13.40 -10.94 17.15
C LEU A 560 13.82 -10.44 18.54
N ASN A 561 13.90 -11.32 19.54
CA ASN A 561 14.36 -10.98 20.89
C ASN A 561 15.82 -10.50 20.89
N PHE A 562 16.70 -11.20 20.16
CA PHE A 562 18.10 -10.79 20.02
C PHE A 562 18.24 -9.38 19.41
N PHE A 563 17.43 -9.07 18.40
CA PHE A 563 17.39 -7.73 17.82
C PHE A 563 16.89 -6.68 18.83
N ALA A 564 15.90 -7.03 19.67
CA ALA A 564 15.44 -6.16 20.75
C ALA A 564 16.54 -5.85 21.78
N ASP A 565 17.29 -6.87 22.19
CA ASP A 565 18.42 -6.73 23.11
C ASP A 565 19.51 -5.84 22.51
N TYR A 566 19.78 -5.99 21.21
CA TYR A 566 20.67 -5.09 20.47
C TYR A 566 20.19 -3.63 20.53
N LEU A 567 18.89 -3.37 20.35
CA LEU A 567 18.31 -2.02 20.43
C LEU A 567 18.36 -1.43 21.86
N CYS A 568 18.20 -2.27 22.89
CA CYS A 568 18.39 -1.88 24.29
C CYS A 568 19.86 -1.56 24.62
N GLY A 569 20.80 -2.27 23.98
CA GLY A 569 22.25 -2.11 24.19
C GLY A 569 22.91 -0.96 23.42
N LEU A 570 22.16 -0.22 22.59
CA LEU A 570 22.71 0.92 21.86
C LEU A 570 23.10 2.07 22.81
N LYS A 571 24.15 2.83 22.44
CA LYS A 571 24.58 4.04 23.20
C LYS A 571 23.43 5.04 23.41
N LYS A 572 22.55 5.18 22.42
CA LYS A 572 21.24 5.83 22.54
C LYS A 572 20.20 4.73 22.30
N PRO A 573 19.61 4.16 23.37
CA PRO A 573 18.71 3.01 23.25
C PRO A 573 17.38 3.42 22.63
N TYR A 574 16.81 2.52 21.83
CA TYR A 574 15.51 2.71 21.18
C TYR A 574 14.39 2.00 21.96
N LEU A 575 14.75 0.90 22.62
CA LEU A 575 13.88 0.12 23.48
C LEU A 575 14.46 0.08 24.89
N SER A 576 13.58 -0.10 25.88
CA SER A 576 13.91 -0.46 27.25
C SER A 576 13.27 -1.80 27.59
N TYR A 577 13.90 -2.55 28.49
CA TYR A 577 13.33 -3.76 29.08
C TYR A 577 13.12 -3.56 30.57
N ASP A 578 11.87 -3.64 31.01
CA ASP A 578 11.50 -3.64 32.42
C ASP A 578 11.70 -5.05 32.99
N VAL A 579 12.71 -5.20 33.83
CA VAL A 579 13.06 -6.49 34.45
C VAL A 579 11.98 -6.96 35.44
N TYR A 580 11.28 -6.04 36.10
CA TYR A 580 10.27 -6.36 37.10
C TYR A 580 8.97 -6.83 36.45
N HIS A 581 8.51 -6.09 35.45
CA HIS A 581 7.31 -6.43 34.69
C HIS A 581 7.57 -7.44 33.56
N ARG A 582 8.84 -7.69 33.23
CA ARG A 582 9.29 -8.53 32.11
C ARG A 582 8.68 -8.08 30.78
N THR A 583 8.72 -6.78 30.52
CA THR A 583 8.09 -6.17 29.34
C THR A 583 9.02 -5.16 28.66
N TYR A 584 9.00 -5.14 27.35
CA TYR A 584 9.65 -4.11 26.53
C TYR A 584 8.80 -2.84 26.45
N GLY A 585 9.46 -1.68 26.32
CA GLY A 585 8.85 -0.37 26.05
C GLY A 585 9.69 0.49 25.11
N SER A 586 9.05 1.32 24.29
CA SER A 586 9.72 2.27 23.39
C SER A 586 10.29 3.45 24.17
N LEU A 587 11.50 3.90 23.82
CA LEU A 587 12.14 5.10 24.36
C LEU A 587 12.13 6.29 23.38
N ILE A 588 11.67 6.09 22.15
CA ILE A 588 11.50 7.17 21.19
C ILE A 588 10.20 7.90 21.52
N VAL A 589 10.32 9.15 21.96
CA VAL A 589 9.17 10.00 22.31
C VAL A 589 8.65 10.68 21.04
N ASP A 590 7.33 10.65 20.87
CA ASP A 590 6.61 11.37 19.83
C ASP A 590 6.70 12.88 20.10
N ASN A 591 7.69 13.56 19.51
CA ASN A 591 7.93 15.00 19.68
C ASN A 591 6.88 15.85 18.92
N GLY A 592 5.59 15.59 19.16
CA GLY A 592 4.46 16.43 18.77
C GLY A 592 3.97 17.35 19.90
N ARG A 593 4.61 17.34 21.07
CA ARG A 593 4.33 18.25 22.20
C ARG A 593 5.64 18.65 22.88
N GLN A 594 6.28 19.69 22.38
CA GLN A 594 7.22 20.45 23.21
C GLN A 594 6.48 21.70 23.68
N ASP A 595 6.12 21.66 24.96
CA ASP A 595 6.01 22.86 25.76
C ASP A 595 7.35 23.61 25.67
N ASP A 596 7.28 24.89 25.31
CA ASP A 596 8.34 25.85 25.54
C ASP A 596 8.71 25.80 27.03
N ASP A 597 9.94 25.40 27.34
CA ASP A 597 10.70 26.00 28.44
C ASP A 597 12.18 25.63 28.40
N CYS A 598 12.98 26.71 28.19
CA CYS A 598 14.35 26.95 28.65
C CYS A 598 15.51 26.15 28.00
N ALA A 599 16.68 26.72 27.69
CA ALA A 599 17.18 28.09 27.61
C ALA A 599 18.62 28.03 27.05
N ASP A 600 18.98 29.11 26.34
CA ASP A 600 20.29 29.78 26.26
C ASP A 600 21.42 29.34 25.27
N ASP A 601 21.60 30.28 24.32
CA ASP A 601 22.82 31.01 23.93
C ASP A 601 23.91 30.35 23.06
N GLU A 602 24.04 30.79 21.80
CA GLU A 602 24.91 31.93 21.42
C GLU A 602 24.80 32.30 19.91
N ASP A 603 24.85 33.62 19.70
CA ASP A 603 25.38 34.38 18.57
C ASP A 603 24.59 34.71 17.29
N ASN A 604 24.17 35.98 17.29
CA ASN A 604 23.97 36.90 16.18
C ASN A 604 25.11 36.87 15.15
N LEU A 605 24.76 36.88 13.86
CA LEU A 605 25.46 37.66 12.83
C LEU A 605 24.54 37.83 11.61
N VAL A 606 23.92 39.01 11.53
CA VAL A 606 23.22 39.51 10.34
C VAL A 606 24.25 39.83 9.28
N GLY A 607 24.17 39.13 8.13
CA GLY A 607 25.00 39.35 6.95
C GLY A 607 24.13 39.51 5.71
N ASN A 608 23.88 40.76 5.35
CA ASN A 608 23.28 41.22 4.10
C ASN A 608 24.18 40.87 2.91
N TYR A 609 23.69 40.18 1.87
CA TYR A 609 24.22 40.29 0.50
C TYR A 609 23.10 40.09 -0.54
N GLU A 610 22.78 41.20 -1.21
CA GLU A 610 22.02 41.29 -2.44
C GLU A 610 22.79 40.71 -3.64
N SER A 611 22.07 40.24 -4.66
CA SER A 611 22.21 40.68 -6.07
C SER A 611 21.26 39.84 -6.93
N GLN A 612 20.15 40.41 -7.41
CA GLN A 612 20.00 41.21 -8.65
C GLN A 612 19.75 40.34 -9.90
N THR A 613 18.56 40.52 -10.47
CA THR A 613 18.27 41.01 -11.84
C THR A 613 16.74 40.94 -11.96
N GLY A 614 15.93 42.00 -12.07
CA GLY A 614 16.11 43.26 -12.78
C GLY A 614 15.40 43.16 -14.14
N SER A 615 14.19 43.75 -14.27
CA SER A 615 13.68 44.51 -15.45
C SER A 615 12.18 44.83 -15.34
N SER A 616 11.89 46.09 -14.99
CA SER A 616 10.79 46.98 -15.46
C SER A 616 10.46 46.80 -16.97
N GLU A 617 9.33 47.16 -17.59
CA GLU A 617 8.35 48.22 -17.32
C GLU A 617 7.13 48.14 -18.30
N HIS A 618 6.03 48.78 -17.88
CA HIS A 618 5.03 49.58 -18.62
C HIS A 618 3.98 49.03 -19.62
N SER A 619 2.71 49.22 -19.18
CA SER A 619 1.49 49.72 -19.86
C SER A 619 1.75 50.68 -21.04
N GLU A 620 1.00 50.70 -22.16
CA GLU A 620 -0.30 51.39 -22.30
C GLU A 620 -1.03 51.05 -23.63
N ASN A 621 -2.29 51.46 -23.67
CA ASN A 621 -3.36 51.28 -24.66
C ASN A 621 -3.10 51.83 -26.08
N GLU A 622 -3.90 51.37 -27.06
CA GLU A 622 -4.45 52.25 -28.12
C GLU A 622 -5.75 51.69 -28.73
N ASP A 623 -6.74 52.58 -28.89
CA ASP A 623 -8.05 52.42 -29.51
C ASP A 623 -8.00 52.53 -31.05
N ALA A 624 -8.95 51.89 -31.76
CA ALA A 624 -9.44 52.40 -33.05
C ALA A 624 -10.82 51.84 -33.43
N ASN A 625 -11.76 52.77 -33.67
CA ASN A 625 -13.07 52.60 -34.33
C ASN A 625 -12.90 52.25 -35.83
N VAL A 626 -13.97 51.70 -36.45
CA VAL A 626 -14.66 52.26 -37.65
C VAL A 626 -15.47 51.21 -38.47
N LEU A 627 -16.76 51.55 -38.65
CA LEU A 627 -17.75 51.36 -39.74
C LEU A 627 -18.21 49.99 -40.29
N ASP A 628 -19.53 49.97 -40.49
CA ASP A 628 -20.44 48.99 -41.10
C ASP A 628 -20.55 49.19 -42.63
N THR A 629 -20.66 48.11 -43.42
CA THR A 629 -21.43 48.06 -44.69
C THR A 629 -21.53 46.64 -45.29
N SER A 630 -22.75 46.11 -45.29
CA SER A 630 -23.48 45.33 -46.32
C SER A 630 -22.80 44.33 -47.29
N LEU A 631 -23.35 43.09 -47.26
CA LEU A 631 -23.73 42.17 -48.35
C LEU A 631 -22.65 41.46 -49.21
N ASN A 632 -22.48 40.15 -48.98
CA ASN A 632 -22.82 39.08 -49.95
C ASN A 632 -22.55 37.69 -49.38
N GLU A 633 -23.50 36.78 -49.61
CA GLU A 633 -23.40 35.34 -49.32
C GLU A 633 -22.45 34.66 -50.34
N ASP A 634 -21.84 33.55 -49.90
CA ASP A 634 -20.94 32.65 -50.66
C ASP A 634 -19.44 32.96 -50.72
N ALA A 635 -18.74 32.70 -49.61
CA ALA A 635 -17.47 31.94 -49.53
C ALA A 635 -16.83 32.13 -48.14
N MET A 636 -17.13 31.27 -47.16
CA MET A 636 -16.59 31.43 -45.81
C MET A 636 -15.14 30.89 -45.75
N THR A 637 -14.16 31.79 -45.88
CA THR A 637 -12.72 31.48 -45.79
C THR A 637 -12.29 31.22 -44.34
N GLU A 638 -11.16 30.53 -44.14
CA GLU A 638 -10.58 30.18 -42.82
C GLU A 638 -10.49 31.37 -41.84
N VAL A 639 -10.39 32.59 -42.34
CA VAL A 639 -10.40 33.83 -41.55
C VAL A 639 -11.72 34.06 -40.82
N ASP A 640 -12.87 33.68 -41.40
CA ASP A 640 -14.19 33.81 -40.78
C ASP A 640 -14.45 32.73 -39.73
N LYS A 641 -13.89 31.53 -39.92
CA LYS A 641 -13.88 30.50 -38.86
C LYS A 641 -13.04 30.95 -37.68
N LEU A 642 -11.90 31.59 -37.92
CA LEU A 642 -11.05 32.15 -36.87
C LEU A 642 -11.68 33.38 -36.20
N ARG A 643 -12.40 34.23 -36.93
CA ARG A 643 -13.19 35.35 -36.35
C ARG A 643 -14.38 34.84 -35.53
N LYS A 644 -15.11 33.81 -35.99
CA LYS A 644 -16.15 33.13 -35.18
C LYS A 644 -15.57 32.44 -33.95
N LYS A 645 -14.40 31.80 -34.06
CA LYS A 645 -13.71 31.15 -32.93
C LYS A 645 -13.18 32.19 -31.93
N LYS A 646 -12.61 33.31 -32.39
CA LYS A 646 -12.20 34.46 -31.57
C LYS A 646 -13.40 35.14 -30.90
N HIS A 647 -14.52 35.31 -31.62
CA HIS A 647 -15.75 35.88 -31.06
C HIS A 647 -16.40 34.95 -30.03
N ASN A 648 -16.37 33.62 -30.25
CA ASN A 648 -16.84 32.63 -29.28
C ASN A 648 -15.92 32.51 -28.07
N LEU A 649 -14.60 32.64 -28.25
CA LEU A 649 -13.62 32.73 -27.17
C LEU A 649 -13.76 34.04 -26.39
N GLN A 650 -14.02 35.16 -27.06
CA GLN A 650 -14.29 36.45 -26.42
C GLN A 650 -15.65 36.47 -25.71
N LYS A 651 -16.68 35.78 -26.23
CA LYS A 651 -17.94 35.54 -25.50
C LYS A 651 -17.73 34.64 -24.30
N ARG A 652 -16.91 33.59 -24.42
CA ARG A 652 -16.53 32.72 -23.28
C ARG A 652 -15.67 33.45 -22.27
N MET A 653 -14.71 34.29 -22.67
CA MET A 653 -13.94 35.15 -21.76
C MET A 653 -14.81 36.23 -21.13
N ARG A 654 -15.76 36.84 -21.85
CA ARG A 654 -16.70 37.82 -21.26
C ARG A 654 -17.70 37.16 -20.33
N HIS A 655 -18.10 35.92 -20.61
CA HIS A 655 -18.94 35.12 -19.73
C HIS A 655 -18.15 34.66 -18.50
N GLN A 656 -16.93 34.15 -18.69
CA GLN A 656 -16.02 33.76 -17.62
C GLN A 656 -15.64 34.98 -16.77
N ASN A 657 -15.25 36.11 -17.36
CA ASN A 657 -14.99 37.36 -16.62
C ASN A 657 -16.25 37.95 -15.98
N ARG A 658 -17.47 37.72 -16.51
CA ARG A 658 -18.71 38.11 -15.82
C ARG A 658 -19.06 37.15 -14.69
N VAL A 659 -18.75 35.88 -14.83
CA VAL A 659 -18.89 34.83 -13.81
C VAL A 659 -17.84 35.06 -12.73
N ASP A 660 -16.60 35.37 -13.08
CA ASP A 660 -15.49 35.72 -12.18
C ASP A 660 -15.71 37.09 -11.55
N ALA A 661 -16.30 38.08 -12.23
CA ALA A 661 -16.69 39.36 -11.62
C ALA A 661 -17.98 39.26 -10.79
N TYR A 662 -18.84 38.28 -11.07
CA TYR A 662 -20.00 37.94 -10.24
C TYR A 662 -19.56 37.13 -9.02
N ILE A 663 -18.66 36.18 -9.20
CA ILE A 663 -17.97 35.42 -8.14
C ILE A 663 -17.15 36.40 -7.32
N GLU A 664 -16.39 37.33 -7.90
CA GLU A 664 -15.70 38.39 -7.15
C GLU A 664 -16.69 39.35 -6.49
N ARG A 665 -17.84 39.68 -7.08
CA ARG A 665 -18.87 40.49 -6.38
C ARG A 665 -19.53 39.73 -5.23
N VAL A 666 -19.74 38.43 -5.37
CA VAL A 666 -20.33 37.54 -4.35
C VAL A 666 -19.29 37.20 -3.27
N LEU A 667 -18.03 37.04 -3.64
CA LEU A 667 -16.88 36.87 -2.74
C LEU A 667 -16.50 38.18 -2.05
N ASN A 668 -16.57 39.34 -2.74
CA ASN A 668 -16.31 40.66 -2.16
C ASN A 668 -17.48 41.16 -1.30
N ASN A 669 -18.74 40.78 -1.59
CA ASN A 669 -19.86 40.99 -0.65
C ASN A 669 -19.81 40.05 0.56
N ASN A 670 -19.00 38.99 0.53
CA ASN A 670 -18.76 38.06 1.63
C ASN A 670 -17.30 38.07 2.14
N ARG A 671 -16.59 39.20 2.03
CA ARG A 671 -15.26 39.39 2.65
C ARG A 671 -15.33 39.63 4.16
N GLY A 672 -15.91 38.67 4.86
CA GLY A 672 -15.80 38.52 6.29
C GLY A 672 -16.17 37.08 6.63
N ALA A 673 -15.17 36.20 6.77
CA ALA A 673 -15.38 34.83 7.22
C ALA A 673 -16.22 34.88 8.51
N THR A 674 -17.48 34.45 8.46
CA THR A 674 -18.31 34.54 9.67
C THR A 674 -17.91 33.39 10.59
N ILE A 675 -17.34 33.72 11.74
CA ILE A 675 -16.95 32.73 12.76
C ILE A 675 -18.15 32.52 13.67
N LEU A 676 -18.72 31.32 13.64
CA LEU A 676 -19.86 30.95 14.49
C LEU A 676 -19.32 30.29 15.76
N GLU A 677 -19.30 31.00 16.89
CA GLU A 677 -19.00 30.41 18.20
C GLU A 677 -20.29 29.85 18.82
N ILE A 678 -20.32 28.54 19.01
CA ILE A 678 -21.50 27.78 19.39
C ILE A 678 -21.31 27.23 20.80
N ARG A 679 -22.16 27.63 21.73
CA ARG A 679 -22.21 27.12 23.12
C ARG A 679 -23.57 26.50 23.39
N PRO A 680 -23.79 25.22 23.05
CA PRO A 680 -25.12 24.63 23.09
C PRO A 680 -25.73 24.69 24.50
N ARG A 681 -26.83 25.44 24.65
CA ARG A 681 -27.68 25.47 25.85
C ARG A 681 -29.11 25.06 25.55
N TYR A 682 -29.61 25.42 24.37
CA TYR A 682 -30.97 25.16 23.94
C TYR A 682 -30.96 24.21 22.74
N LEU A 683 -31.64 23.08 22.86
CA LEU A 683 -31.73 22.08 21.79
C LEU A 683 -33.16 22.05 21.26
N ILE A 684 -33.30 22.20 19.94
CA ILE A 684 -34.59 22.14 19.25
C ILE A 684 -34.61 20.88 18.39
N PRO A 685 -35.24 19.78 18.83
CA PRO A 685 -35.42 18.60 17.99
C PRO A 685 -36.55 18.78 16.98
N ASP A 686 -36.37 18.20 15.80
CA ASP A 686 -37.46 17.97 14.84
C ASP A 686 -38.32 16.75 15.23
N THR A 687 -39.37 16.49 14.46
CA THR A 687 -40.29 15.36 14.70
C THR A 687 -39.58 14.01 14.59
N ASN A 688 -38.68 13.85 13.62
CA ASN A 688 -37.96 12.60 13.39
C ASN A 688 -37.03 12.24 14.56
N CYS A 689 -36.41 13.22 15.21
CA CYS A 689 -35.61 13.01 16.42
C CYS A 689 -36.41 12.35 17.56
N LEU A 690 -37.71 12.66 17.68
CA LEU A 690 -38.59 12.10 18.71
C LEU A 690 -39.19 10.75 18.30
N VAL A 691 -39.46 10.55 17.00
CA VAL A 691 -40.03 9.30 16.48
C VAL A 691 -38.97 8.20 16.36
N ASP A 692 -37.84 8.48 15.70
CA ASP A 692 -36.85 7.45 15.38
C ASP A 692 -35.82 7.24 16.50
N HIS A 693 -35.69 8.21 17.42
CA HIS A 693 -34.59 8.27 18.37
C HIS A 693 -35.02 8.71 19.79
N LEU A 694 -36.20 8.28 20.25
CA LEU A 694 -36.73 8.63 21.57
C LEU A 694 -35.75 8.34 22.72
N GLU A 695 -35.05 7.20 22.70
CA GLU A 695 -34.05 6.83 23.72
C GLU A 695 -32.92 7.87 23.85
N LEU A 696 -32.50 8.44 22.73
CA LEU A 696 -31.46 9.47 22.69
C LEU A 696 -31.96 10.80 23.28
N ILE A 697 -33.22 11.15 23.03
CA ILE A 697 -33.87 12.31 23.66
C ILE A 697 -34.02 12.09 25.17
N GLN A 698 -34.42 10.90 25.62
CA GLN A 698 -34.50 10.55 27.05
C GLN A 698 -33.15 10.73 27.75
N ARG A 699 -32.05 10.29 27.13
CA ARG A 699 -30.68 10.50 27.63
C ARG A 699 -30.33 11.98 27.75
N LEU A 700 -30.72 12.81 26.77
CA LEU A 700 -30.47 14.25 26.80
C LEU A 700 -31.24 14.95 27.93
N VAL A 701 -32.50 14.57 28.16
CA VAL A 701 -33.28 15.12 29.28
C VAL A 701 -32.68 14.68 30.62
N ALA A 702 -32.37 13.39 30.77
CA ALA A 702 -31.82 12.82 32.00
C ALA A 702 -30.47 13.41 32.41
N CYS A 703 -29.63 13.82 31.44
CA CYS A 703 -28.33 14.40 31.75
C CYS A 703 -28.40 15.80 32.37
N LYS A 704 -29.55 16.50 32.26
CA LYS A 704 -29.83 17.85 32.80
C LYS A 704 -28.84 18.96 32.38
N LYS A 705 -27.93 18.68 31.44
CA LYS A 705 -26.93 19.64 30.94
C LYS A 705 -27.54 20.68 29.98
N PHE A 706 -28.50 20.26 29.16
CA PHE A 706 -29.10 21.09 28.11
C PHE A 706 -30.60 21.31 28.39
N SER A 707 -31.13 22.45 27.94
CA SER A 707 -32.58 22.69 27.93
C SER A 707 -33.13 22.29 26.56
N ILE A 708 -34.12 21.40 26.55
CA ILE A 708 -34.73 20.91 25.32
C ILE A 708 -36.06 21.65 25.11
N TYR A 709 -36.20 22.29 23.95
CA TYR A 709 -37.37 23.06 23.57
C TYR A 709 -38.07 22.42 22.38
N ILE A 710 -39.25 21.86 22.63
CA ILE A 710 -40.04 21.15 21.62
C ILE A 710 -40.97 22.15 20.93
N PRO A 711 -40.84 22.37 19.62
CA PRO A 711 -41.77 23.22 18.89
C PRO A 711 -43.21 22.70 18.99
N ILE A 712 -44.19 23.59 19.17
CA ILE A 712 -45.61 23.19 19.21
C ILE A 712 -46.03 22.47 17.92
N VAL A 713 -45.47 22.87 16.77
CA VAL A 713 -45.69 22.18 15.49
C VAL A 713 -45.27 20.70 15.54
N VAL A 714 -44.16 20.38 16.21
CA VAL A 714 -43.70 18.99 16.40
C VAL A 714 -44.67 18.22 17.29
N VAL A 715 -45.19 18.84 18.36
CA VAL A 715 -46.21 18.22 19.23
C VAL A 715 -47.50 17.94 18.45
N ASN A 716 -47.91 18.85 17.56
CA ASN A 716 -49.08 18.70 16.71
C ASN A 716 -48.89 17.61 15.64
N GLU A 717 -47.70 17.52 15.04
CA GLU A 717 -47.34 16.45 14.11
C GLU A 717 -47.33 15.08 14.79
N LEU A 718 -46.70 14.97 15.96
CA LEU A 718 -46.71 13.73 16.75
C LEU A 718 -48.13 13.30 17.09
N ASP A 719 -49.02 14.24 17.44
CA ASP A 719 -50.43 13.94 17.71
C ASP A 719 -51.19 13.47 16.47
N GLY A 720 -50.89 14.04 15.30
CA GLY A 720 -51.43 13.57 14.01
C GLY A 720 -50.94 12.16 13.65
N LEU A 721 -49.64 11.90 13.82
CA LEU A 721 -49.00 10.60 13.58
C LEU A 721 -49.52 9.52 14.55
N ALA A 722 -49.73 9.88 15.81
CA ALA A 722 -50.26 8.99 16.85
C ALA A 722 -51.75 8.66 16.69
N ARG A 723 -52.53 9.56 16.07
CA ARG A 723 -53.95 9.34 15.73
C ARG A 723 -54.15 8.61 14.40
N GLY A 724 -53.09 8.42 13.62
CA GLY A 724 -53.13 7.73 12.33
C GLY A 724 -54.06 8.40 11.31
N THR A 725 -53.96 9.73 11.14
CA THR A 725 -54.93 10.48 10.32
C THR A 725 -55.01 10.00 8.86
N ASN A 726 -56.21 9.54 8.51
CA ASN A 726 -56.67 9.00 7.23
C ASN A 726 -57.35 10.04 6.29
N ASN A 727 -56.97 11.32 6.27
CA ASN A 727 -57.64 12.31 5.39
C ASN A 727 -56.69 13.13 4.49
N SER A 728 -56.68 12.73 3.21
CA SER A 728 -56.55 13.52 1.94
C SER A 728 -55.32 14.44 1.75
N SER A 729 -54.53 14.39 0.67
CA SER A 729 -54.85 14.08 -0.73
C SER A 729 -53.57 13.78 -1.53
N GLY A 730 -53.54 12.65 -2.26
CA GLY A 730 -52.77 12.44 -3.49
C GLY A 730 -51.25 12.67 -3.48
N ALA A 731 -50.45 11.81 -2.82
CA ALA A 731 -49.04 11.58 -3.20
C ALA A 731 -48.29 10.42 -2.52
N ARG A 732 -48.86 9.66 -1.55
CA ARG A 732 -48.08 8.67 -0.76
C ARG A 732 -48.71 7.28 -0.64
N ALA A 733 -49.31 6.77 -1.71
CA ALA A 733 -49.87 5.41 -1.75
C ALA A 733 -48.83 4.28 -1.90
N HIS A 734 -47.56 4.48 -1.47
CA HIS A 734 -46.46 3.52 -1.63
C HIS A 734 -45.70 3.24 -0.31
N GLN A 735 -46.28 3.56 0.85
CA GLN A 735 -45.69 3.18 2.14
C GLN A 735 -46.28 1.86 2.64
N ASP A 736 -45.38 0.95 3.02
CA ASP A 736 -45.67 -0.35 3.62
C ASP A 736 -46.58 -0.20 4.86
N PRO A 737 -47.73 -0.92 4.92
CA PRO A 737 -48.64 -0.88 6.07
C PRO A 737 -47.96 -1.14 7.41
N GLU A 738 -46.91 -1.97 7.44
CA GLU A 738 -46.15 -2.25 8.66
C GLU A 738 -45.32 -1.03 9.12
N HIS A 739 -44.76 -0.27 8.17
CA HIS A 739 -43.98 0.92 8.49
C HIS A 739 -44.87 2.03 9.07
N ALA A 740 -46.07 2.23 8.52
CA ALA A 740 -47.04 3.18 9.06
C ALA A 740 -47.45 2.82 10.50
N ALA A 741 -47.70 1.53 10.77
CA ALA A 741 -48.02 1.05 12.12
C ALA A 741 -46.87 1.28 13.12
N ARG A 742 -45.61 1.06 12.69
CA ARG A 742 -44.42 1.33 13.51
C ARG A 742 -44.28 2.82 13.84
N VAL A 743 -44.44 3.70 12.85
CA VAL A 743 -44.36 5.16 13.04
C VAL A 743 -45.44 5.66 14.00
N THR A 744 -46.67 5.15 13.88
CA THR A 744 -47.76 5.48 14.82
C THR A 744 -47.44 5.04 16.24
N ALA A 745 -46.88 3.83 16.43
CA ALA A 745 -46.48 3.34 17.76
C ALA A 745 -45.38 4.23 18.38
N PHE A 746 -44.32 4.55 17.62
CA PHE A 746 -43.25 5.40 18.11
C PHE A 746 -43.71 6.84 18.43
N ALA A 747 -44.62 7.39 17.63
CA ALA A 747 -45.22 8.70 17.93
C ALA A 747 -46.07 8.66 19.22
N GLN A 748 -46.78 7.55 19.49
CA GLN A 748 -47.53 7.35 20.73
C GLN A 748 -46.60 7.27 21.96
N ASP A 749 -45.48 6.54 21.84
CA ASP A 749 -44.47 6.43 22.90
C ASP A 749 -43.83 7.79 23.19
N ALA A 750 -43.46 8.53 22.14
CA ALA A 750 -42.90 9.87 22.27
C ALA A 750 -43.87 10.83 22.97
N LEU A 751 -45.15 10.86 22.56
CA LEU A 751 -46.16 11.70 23.23
C LEU A 751 -46.42 11.30 24.67
N SER A 752 -46.41 10.01 24.98
CA SER A 752 -46.61 9.49 26.34
C SER A 752 -45.46 9.94 27.24
N TYR A 753 -44.22 9.81 26.77
CA TYR A 753 -43.04 10.33 27.46
C TYR A 753 -43.10 11.84 27.68
N LEU A 754 -43.49 12.62 26.66
CA LEU A 754 -43.63 14.08 26.83
C LEU A 754 -44.69 14.42 27.88
N LYS A 755 -45.87 13.78 27.84
CA LYS A 755 -46.94 13.99 28.85
C LYS A 755 -46.43 13.72 30.26
N GLU A 756 -45.70 12.62 30.46
CA GLU A 756 -45.12 12.26 31.75
C GLU A 756 -44.15 13.33 32.25
N MET A 757 -43.19 13.76 31.41
CA MET A 757 -42.19 14.75 31.79
C MET A 757 -42.77 16.14 32.05
N PHE A 758 -43.79 16.56 31.30
CA PHE A 758 -44.49 17.84 31.55
C PHE A 758 -45.36 17.78 32.81
N ASN A 759 -46.01 16.64 33.10
CA ASN A 759 -46.75 16.45 34.36
C ASN A 759 -45.81 16.46 35.57
N ALA A 760 -44.63 15.86 35.43
CA ALA A 760 -43.56 15.87 36.44
C ALA A 760 -42.87 17.25 36.58
N ARG A 761 -43.22 18.24 35.75
CA ARG A 761 -42.63 19.59 35.72
C ARG A 761 -41.10 19.56 35.56
N GLU A 762 -40.59 18.77 34.61
CA GLU A 762 -39.15 18.68 34.34
C GLU A 762 -38.57 20.06 33.95
N PRO A 763 -37.66 20.65 34.74
CA PRO A 763 -37.20 22.03 34.55
C PRO A 763 -36.40 22.26 33.26
N LYS A 764 -35.87 21.19 32.64
CA LYS A 764 -35.06 21.24 31.43
C LYS A 764 -35.83 20.92 30.14
N LEU A 765 -37.15 20.71 30.23
CA LEU A 765 -38.02 20.42 29.10
C LEU A 765 -39.15 21.45 29.00
N ARG A 766 -39.24 22.16 27.87
CA ARG A 766 -40.31 23.14 27.61
C ARG A 766 -40.82 23.04 26.18
N THR A 767 -42.02 23.54 25.92
CA THR A 767 -42.49 23.77 24.56
C THR A 767 -42.23 25.20 24.12
N ILE A 768 -41.98 25.40 22.83
CA ILE A 768 -41.73 26.72 22.24
C ILE A 768 -42.71 27.02 21.11
N THR A 769 -43.19 28.26 21.07
CA THR A 769 -44.01 28.77 19.97
C THR A 769 -43.15 29.27 18.80
N SER A 770 -43.73 29.39 17.60
CA SER A 770 -43.05 29.97 16.43
C SER A 770 -42.47 31.39 16.65
N ARG A 771 -43.00 32.12 17.65
CA ARG A 771 -42.56 33.47 18.06
C ARG A 771 -41.58 33.48 19.25
N GLY A 772 -41.17 32.32 19.75
CA GLY A 772 -40.19 32.19 20.82
C GLY A 772 -40.74 32.26 22.25
N SER A 773 -42.06 32.14 22.43
CA SER A 773 -42.65 32.05 23.78
C SER A 773 -42.47 30.64 24.33
N LEU A 774 -41.93 30.53 25.55
CA LEU A 774 -41.76 29.25 26.24
C LEU A 774 -42.98 28.92 27.09
N LEU A 775 -43.42 27.67 27.02
CA LEU A 775 -44.54 27.15 27.81
C LEU A 775 -44.09 25.90 28.58
N ASP A 776 -44.51 25.79 29.84
CA ASP A 776 -44.27 24.62 30.70
C ASP A 776 -45.36 23.53 30.51
N SER A 777 -46.06 23.51 29.37
CA SER A 777 -47.15 22.59 29.09
C SER A 777 -47.39 22.37 27.60
N ILE A 778 -47.72 21.13 27.24
CA ILE A 778 -48.17 20.70 25.90
C ILE A 778 -49.69 20.77 25.70
N ALA A 779 -50.44 21.33 26.67
CA ALA A 779 -51.90 21.44 26.61
C ALA A 779 -52.37 22.54 25.66
N PHE A 780 -51.54 23.57 25.43
CA PHE A 780 -51.84 24.67 24.52
C PHE A 780 -51.27 24.35 23.13
N ARG A 781 -52.16 24.07 22.17
CA ARG A 781 -51.80 23.52 20.84
C ARG A 781 -52.11 24.43 19.66
N THR A 782 -52.72 25.58 19.91
CA THR A 782 -53.19 26.53 18.89
C THR A 782 -52.50 27.87 19.03
N GLU A 783 -51.72 28.27 18.03
CA GLU A 783 -51.10 29.59 17.96
C GLU A 783 -51.98 30.54 17.13
N THR A 784 -52.29 31.74 17.63
CA THR A 784 -53.04 32.76 16.88
C THR A 784 -52.15 33.42 15.83
N GLY A 785 -52.42 33.21 14.54
CA GLY A 785 -51.79 33.91 13.41
C GLY A 785 -50.95 33.06 12.45
N THR A 786 -51.11 31.74 12.42
CA THR A 786 -50.38 30.81 11.53
C THR A 786 -50.98 30.64 10.13
N GLU A 787 -51.96 31.47 9.73
CA GLU A 787 -52.66 31.32 8.44
C GLU A 787 -51.78 31.60 7.20
N ASN A 788 -50.56 32.12 7.40
CA ASN A 788 -49.52 32.31 6.37
C ASN A 788 -48.15 31.72 6.79
N ALA A 789 -48.10 30.85 7.79
CA ALA A 789 -46.85 30.17 8.16
C ALA A 789 -46.56 29.09 7.12
N GLY A 790 -45.33 29.04 6.58
CA GLY A 790 -44.92 28.14 5.48
C GLY A 790 -44.95 26.64 5.82
N SER A 791 -43.98 25.87 5.35
CA SER A 791 -43.85 24.45 5.71
C SER A 791 -43.67 24.28 7.23
N ASN A 792 -44.00 23.12 7.78
CA ASN A 792 -43.72 22.81 9.19
C ASN A 792 -42.22 22.98 9.53
N ASP A 793 -41.34 22.67 8.57
CA ASP A 793 -39.90 22.95 8.63
C ASP A 793 -39.59 24.44 8.86
N ASP A 794 -40.34 25.34 8.21
CA ASP A 794 -40.15 26.78 8.34
C ASP A 794 -40.61 27.28 9.72
N VAL A 795 -41.60 26.61 10.33
CA VAL A 795 -42.07 26.87 11.70
C VAL A 795 -41.06 26.37 12.73
N ILE A 796 -40.50 25.17 12.55
CA ILE A 796 -39.42 24.62 13.40
C ILE A 796 -38.19 25.54 13.33
N LEU A 797 -37.81 25.96 12.12
CA LEU A 797 -36.72 26.89 11.92
C LEU A 797 -36.99 28.26 12.56
N SER A 798 -38.22 28.78 12.48
CA SER A 798 -38.60 30.03 13.15
C SER A 798 -38.44 29.94 14.68
N CYS A 799 -38.75 28.79 15.28
CA CYS A 799 -38.50 28.54 16.70
C CYS A 799 -36.99 28.62 17.02
N ALA A 800 -36.14 27.96 16.21
CA ALA A 800 -34.69 27.98 16.38
C ALA A 800 -34.09 29.39 16.19
N ILE A 801 -34.58 30.16 15.22
CA ILE A 801 -34.16 31.55 14.97
C ILE A 801 -34.56 32.45 16.15
N SER A 802 -35.78 32.31 16.68
CA SER A 802 -36.28 33.14 17.80
C SER A 802 -35.45 33.02 19.08
N LEU A 803 -34.81 31.87 19.29
CA LEU A 803 -33.90 31.58 20.40
C LEU A 803 -32.47 32.03 20.14
N SER A 804 -32.11 32.24 18.88
CA SER A 804 -30.77 32.61 18.42
C SER A 804 -30.53 34.12 18.46
N ARG A 805 -30.94 34.81 19.54
CA ARG A 805 -30.85 36.27 19.67
C ARG A 805 -29.44 36.78 19.32
N GLU A 806 -29.37 37.76 18.42
CA GLU A 806 -28.12 38.38 17.98
C GLU A 806 -27.48 39.16 19.13
N GLN A 807 -26.44 38.61 19.76
CA GLN A 807 -25.44 39.40 20.47
C GLN A 807 -24.33 39.75 19.49
N SER A 808 -24.50 40.86 18.76
CA SER A 808 -23.37 41.49 18.08
C SER A 808 -22.49 42.17 19.13
N LEU A 809 -21.25 41.71 19.26
CA LEU A 809 -20.21 42.51 19.93
C LEU A 809 -20.01 43.78 19.09
N GLN A 810 -19.93 44.94 19.74
CA GLN A 810 -19.84 46.24 19.06
C GLN A 810 -18.69 46.26 18.03
N PRO A 811 -18.83 47.01 16.92
CA PRO A 811 -17.79 47.11 15.91
C PRO A 811 -16.63 47.96 16.46
N GLY A 812 -15.65 47.29 17.06
CA GLY A 812 -14.30 47.81 17.22
C GLY A 812 -13.53 47.67 15.91
N GLU A 813 -12.78 48.70 15.57
CA GLU A 813 -12.13 48.96 14.28
C GLU A 813 -11.31 47.77 13.69
N THR A 814 -11.21 47.78 12.36
CA THR A 814 -10.36 46.96 11.44
C THR A 814 -10.79 45.51 11.13
N GLU A 815 -11.06 45.25 9.83
CA GLU A 815 -11.01 43.98 9.06
C GLU A 815 -11.09 42.60 9.77
N ALA A 816 -11.81 42.48 10.87
CA ALA A 816 -11.95 41.22 11.60
C ALA A 816 -13.19 40.43 11.13
N PRO A 817 -13.10 39.08 11.05
CA PRO A 817 -14.23 38.21 10.73
C PRO A 817 -15.43 38.43 11.67
N LEU A 818 -16.66 38.50 11.12
CA LEU A 818 -17.89 38.68 11.90
C LEU A 818 -18.06 37.47 12.86
N LYS A 819 -17.86 37.68 14.16
CA LYS A 819 -17.99 36.62 15.16
C LYS A 819 -19.42 36.59 15.71
N LEU A 820 -20.17 35.55 15.35
CA LEU A 820 -21.54 35.33 15.80
C LEU A 820 -21.57 34.31 16.94
N PHE A 821 -22.23 34.67 18.04
CA PHE A 821 -22.45 33.78 19.17
C PHE A 821 -23.81 33.06 19.04
N ARG A 822 -23.84 31.74 19.27
CA ARG A 822 -25.07 30.92 19.20
C ARG A 822 -25.18 29.95 20.37
N GLU A 823 -26.30 29.99 21.08
CA GLU A 823 -26.62 29.05 22.16
C GLU A 823 -27.68 28.01 21.79
N ALA A 824 -28.46 28.28 20.73
CA ALA A 824 -29.50 27.40 20.22
C ALA A 824 -28.94 26.53 19.09
N VAL A 825 -29.25 25.23 19.13
CA VAL A 825 -28.85 24.24 18.13
C VAL A 825 -30.09 23.48 17.65
N LEU A 826 -30.26 23.41 16.33
CA LEU A 826 -31.30 22.61 15.71
C LEU A 826 -30.81 21.17 15.56
N LEU A 827 -31.59 20.21 16.07
CA LEU A 827 -31.32 18.79 15.93
C LEU A 827 -32.22 18.22 14.84
N THR A 828 -31.62 17.87 13.71
CA THR A 828 -32.33 17.29 12.56
C THR A 828 -31.37 16.46 11.72
N ALA A 829 -31.90 15.39 11.13
CA ALA A 829 -31.23 14.62 10.07
C ALA A 829 -31.75 14.99 8.67
N ASP A 830 -32.76 15.88 8.57
CA ASP A 830 -33.30 16.34 7.29
C ASP A 830 -32.36 17.38 6.65
N ARG A 831 -31.86 17.04 5.47
CA ARG A 831 -30.92 17.87 4.72
C ARG A 831 -31.52 19.20 4.26
N ASN A 832 -32.80 19.24 3.91
CA ASN A 832 -33.46 20.47 3.44
C ASN A 832 -33.64 21.45 4.59
N LEU A 833 -34.08 20.96 5.76
CA LEU A 833 -34.19 21.77 6.96
C LEU A 833 -32.81 22.23 7.45
N ALA A 834 -31.80 21.36 7.39
CA ALA A 834 -30.42 21.71 7.74
C ALA A 834 -29.86 22.83 6.85
N VAL A 835 -30.04 22.75 5.53
CA VAL A 835 -29.61 23.79 4.58
C VAL A 835 -30.31 25.13 4.86
N LYS A 836 -31.63 25.10 5.11
CA LYS A 836 -32.37 26.31 5.48
C LYS A 836 -31.84 26.91 6.79
N ALA A 837 -31.61 26.10 7.82
CA ALA A 837 -31.08 26.55 9.10
C ALA A 837 -29.68 27.17 8.98
N ILE A 838 -28.78 26.54 8.22
CA ILE A 838 -27.43 27.07 7.94
C ILE A 838 -27.50 28.43 7.24
N SER A 839 -28.41 28.60 6.27
CA SER A 839 -28.60 29.89 5.58
C SER A 839 -29.04 31.03 6.51
N HIS A 840 -29.59 30.70 7.68
CA HIS A 840 -29.98 31.65 8.73
C HIS A 840 -28.98 31.70 9.91
N ASN A 841 -27.77 31.17 9.75
CA ASN A 841 -26.74 31.08 10.81
C ASN A 841 -27.22 30.37 12.09
N VAL A 842 -28.11 29.38 11.94
CA VAL A 842 -28.54 28.48 13.02
C VAL A 842 -27.67 27.22 12.96
N PRO A 843 -26.94 26.87 14.03
CA PRO A 843 -26.17 25.64 14.10
C PRO A 843 -27.06 24.40 13.99
N VAL A 844 -26.64 23.42 13.18
CA VAL A 844 -27.38 22.16 12.96
C VAL A 844 -26.50 20.96 13.25
N ARG A 845 -27.06 19.93 13.90
CA ARG A 845 -26.40 18.64 14.07
C ARG A 845 -27.43 17.50 14.14
N ASP A 846 -27.09 16.32 13.62
CA ASP A 846 -27.92 15.15 13.89
C ASP A 846 -27.81 14.73 15.37
N LEU A 847 -28.87 14.12 15.89
CA LEU A 847 -29.01 13.80 17.31
C LEU A 847 -27.91 12.82 17.80
N ALA A 848 -27.56 11.81 17.00
CA ALA A 848 -26.57 10.80 17.38
C ALA A 848 -25.16 11.39 17.45
N SER A 849 -24.79 12.22 16.47
CA SER A 849 -23.51 12.92 16.46
C SER A 849 -23.42 13.99 17.54
N PHE A 850 -24.52 14.68 17.86
CA PHE A 850 -24.55 15.62 18.98
C PHE A 850 -24.29 14.93 20.32
N ILE A 851 -24.92 13.78 20.58
CA ILE A 851 -24.73 13.00 21.80
C ILE A 851 -23.29 12.49 21.96
N ARG A 852 -22.69 12.00 20.86
CA ARG A 852 -21.28 11.57 20.83
C ARG A 852 -20.36 12.75 21.15
N TRP A 853 -20.59 13.89 20.51
CA TRP A 853 -19.80 15.10 20.73
C TRP A 853 -19.92 15.64 22.15
N ALA A 854 -21.13 15.69 22.70
CA ALA A 854 -21.41 16.20 24.04
C ALA A 854 -21.04 15.21 25.17
N GLN A 855 -20.57 14.01 24.83
CA GLN A 855 -20.22 12.94 25.76
C GLN A 855 -21.33 12.66 26.79
N VAL A 856 -22.57 12.55 26.29
CA VAL A 856 -23.72 12.28 27.17
C VAL A 856 -23.64 10.82 27.64
N PRO A 857 -23.62 10.55 28.96
CA PRO A 857 -23.54 9.19 29.49
C PRO A 857 -24.66 8.27 28.96
N ARG A 858 -24.43 6.95 28.98
CA ARG A 858 -25.52 5.98 28.78
C ARG A 858 -26.39 5.96 30.03
N LEU A 859 -27.69 5.72 29.87
CA LEU A 859 -28.58 5.51 31.02
C LEU A 859 -28.18 4.18 31.68
N ASP A 860 -27.70 4.24 32.92
CA ASP A 860 -27.46 3.04 33.71
C ASP A 860 -28.80 2.37 34.01
N GLN A 861 -28.98 1.11 33.58
CA GLN A 861 -30.19 0.30 33.82
C GLN A 861 -30.47 0.01 35.31
N ARG A 862 -29.74 0.61 36.25
CA ARG A 862 -29.93 0.43 37.70
C ARG A 862 -30.77 1.51 38.39
N GLN A 863 -31.22 2.55 37.69
CA GLN A 863 -32.05 3.63 38.28
C GLN A 863 -33.48 3.74 37.73
N ALA A 864 -33.93 2.83 36.86
CA ALA A 864 -35.32 2.75 36.39
C ALA A 864 -36.17 1.85 37.31
N GLY A 865 -36.12 2.11 38.62
CA GLY A 865 -36.84 1.34 39.62
C GLY A 865 -36.96 2.10 40.93
N VAL A 866 -37.75 3.18 40.93
CA VAL A 866 -38.47 3.70 42.11
C VAL A 866 -39.84 4.15 41.64
#